data_AF-A0A832JFH4-F1
#
_entry.id   AF-A0A832JFH4-F1
#
_cell.length_a   1.000
_cell.length_b   1.000
_cell.length_c   1.000
_cell.angle_alpha   90.00
_cell.angle_beta   90.00
_cell.angle_gamma   90.00
#
_symmetry.space_group_name_H-M   'P 1'
#
loop_
_entity.id
_entity.type
_entity.pdbx_description
1 polymer ?
#
loop_
_entity_poly.entity_id
_entity_poly.type
_entity_poly.pdbx_seq_one_letter_code
_entity_poly.pdbx_strand_id
1 'polypeptide(L)'
;ELIIVDNGSTDGSRRYLKALVRQHRNVKVVLNPSNIGAPAGRNCGLALAEGDFLAFLDSDTVVTNGWLERLLRWMEIDPTLGMVGPCSNFASGQQIEVDYRNLKEMHEFAQRWCERNCGSGLETSALISFCVLMRRSVIEAIGGMDARFGLIMHEDIDHSLRARVAGFRCWLALDAFVHHYGNRTSGRLGVERMMDAAWPRFKEKWNLPPEAERFRPSISLVPELFHPRHRPPCPQDLYEPLPDRNTLRVLEGGKGRPLLSLCMITKDEADALPRCLESVKGIVDEIVVVDTGSTDETPQIAEGYGAKVIRFTWTGSFSDARNESLKHATGEWILWLDADEALAEGKENLRRILEQAPEEVGFILPMVSFVGHRPHREGHVHPAFRLFRNLPGLRFHRNLHEQIVASIRQVRPDAKFGALPVWIEHYGYLTPWVRRKQKVARNLELAKRDLRANPSDPFAWYNLGREYQRLAQWERAFYCLRRALFHLGDTFPPYLVRCLCDMVRCLIHLGRSQQALALLEEAHALPLEAPDLWMLEGEIRWRLGQWALALEAFRKALASSPTLPLHFDWSEGAASYGAWYWMGLCHQRMGQWEEALRCFGRSLQEALVRHRYYEPAIASLVQQKLLRPSAEGVLETLEQWTPRGLAAHPTLMVLAAKAALEPLPLPPSALKLAQTLLAMAEEQGRNGEELAFVRGKMLLLQRRYAEAARWLARVPPEAPEGGMALGLRLLAHALAQEWEEVAALEVEDPLWRGLMERWQTGQGPKASSPLPEAWRAHFPELLALLLQLEEFQRYEEALALLDGVFPDEVDKGMALGALYGRFGLWELVTETLLPLAFNGGMPREGWLLLAQACHRLGYHEEAEKILLRLLQEANGAEEALQEYLLLAGTYIAQGKSQEAQQVLDWIAQGNFGFAFGEDRTRR
;
A
#
# COMPACT_ATOMS: atom_id res chain seq x y z
N GLU A 1 -23.75 9.67 -26.43
CA GLU A 1 -22.60 10.39 -27.04
C GLU A 1 -22.99 11.85 -27.28
N LEU A 2 -22.03 12.73 -27.59
CA LEU A 2 -22.29 14.11 -28.04
C LEU A 2 -21.48 14.36 -29.31
N ILE A 3 -22.14 14.83 -30.38
CA ILE A 3 -21.50 15.13 -31.66
C ILE A 3 -21.79 16.58 -32.01
N ILE A 4 -20.73 17.38 -32.14
CA ILE A 4 -20.82 18.81 -32.41
C ILE A 4 -20.29 19.07 -33.81
N VAL A 5 -21.05 19.75 -34.66
CA VAL A 5 -20.64 20.06 -36.04
C VAL A 5 -20.33 21.55 -36.15
N ASP A 6 -19.05 21.87 -36.37
CA ASP A 6 -18.59 23.24 -36.64
C ASP A 6 -18.71 23.55 -38.13
N ASN A 7 -19.73 24.33 -38.49
CA ASN A 7 -19.99 24.81 -39.84
C ASN A 7 -19.15 26.07 -40.20
N GLY A 8 -17.84 26.03 -39.97
CA GLY A 8 -16.92 27.08 -40.45
C GLY A 8 -16.66 28.25 -39.48
N SER A 9 -16.81 28.09 -38.17
CA SER A 9 -16.79 29.22 -37.22
C SER A 9 -15.45 29.96 -37.15
N THR A 10 -15.49 31.29 -37.07
CA THR A 10 -14.31 32.18 -37.10
C THR A 10 -14.10 32.98 -35.80
N ASP A 11 -14.97 32.83 -34.81
CA ASP A 11 -15.05 33.63 -33.58
C ASP A 11 -14.27 33.07 -32.38
N GLY A 12 -13.49 32.01 -32.59
CA GLY A 12 -12.78 31.28 -31.55
C GLY A 12 -13.45 29.98 -31.10
N SER A 13 -14.69 29.70 -31.51
CA SER A 13 -15.41 28.45 -31.20
C SER A 13 -14.59 27.20 -31.52
N ARG A 14 -13.87 27.19 -32.66
CA ARG A 14 -12.93 26.11 -33.04
C ARG A 14 -11.84 25.82 -32.02
N ARG A 15 -11.34 26.83 -31.30
CA ARG A 15 -10.33 26.66 -30.25
C ARG A 15 -10.95 26.05 -28.99
N TYR A 16 -12.15 26.51 -28.63
CA TYR A 16 -12.92 25.95 -27.52
C TYR A 16 -13.27 24.48 -27.77
N LEU A 17 -13.83 24.16 -28.93
CA LEU A 17 -14.20 22.78 -29.31
C LEU A 17 -12.99 21.83 -29.33
N LYS A 18 -11.82 22.28 -29.79
CA LYS A 18 -10.55 21.53 -29.70
C LYS A 18 -10.08 21.26 -28.26
N ALA A 19 -10.42 22.12 -27.30
CA ALA A 19 -10.13 21.89 -25.89
C ALA A 19 -11.18 20.96 -25.26
N LEU A 20 -12.46 21.16 -25.55
CA LEU A 20 -13.58 20.34 -25.09
C LEU A 20 -13.41 18.85 -25.47
N VAL A 21 -13.04 18.59 -26.73
CA VAL A 21 -12.71 17.25 -27.23
C VAL A 21 -11.59 16.56 -26.45
N ARG A 22 -10.61 17.31 -25.94
CA ARG A 22 -9.54 16.73 -25.10
C ARG A 22 -9.98 16.42 -23.68
N GLN A 23 -11.05 17.08 -23.20
CA GLN A 23 -11.54 16.95 -21.83
C GLN A 23 -12.64 15.88 -21.69
N HIS A 24 -13.35 15.55 -22.77
CA HIS A 24 -14.54 14.69 -22.72
C HIS A 24 -14.51 13.57 -23.77
N ARG A 25 -14.32 12.31 -23.30
CA ARG A 25 -14.23 11.09 -24.15
C ARG A 25 -15.50 10.77 -24.95
N ASN A 26 -16.64 11.36 -24.57
CA ASN A 26 -17.93 11.16 -25.24
C ASN A 26 -18.25 12.24 -26.29
N VAL A 27 -17.31 13.14 -26.60
CA VAL A 27 -17.51 14.27 -27.54
C VAL A 27 -16.75 14.05 -28.85
N LYS A 28 -17.46 13.97 -29.97
CA LYS A 28 -16.90 14.06 -31.33
C LYS A 28 -17.14 15.49 -31.88
N VAL A 29 -16.16 16.11 -32.54
CA VAL A 29 -16.32 17.40 -33.24
C VAL A 29 -16.02 17.25 -34.72
N VAL A 30 -16.96 17.57 -35.60
CA VAL A 30 -16.72 17.68 -37.05
C VAL A 30 -16.31 19.10 -37.38
N LEU A 31 -15.24 19.29 -38.16
CA LEU A 31 -14.76 20.60 -38.62
C LEU A 31 -14.97 20.78 -40.13
N ASN A 32 -16.11 21.34 -40.54
CA ASN A 32 -16.38 21.66 -41.94
C ASN A 32 -15.56 22.87 -42.40
N PRO A 33 -14.99 22.90 -43.62
CA PRO A 33 -14.10 23.98 -44.04
C PRO A 33 -14.79 25.35 -44.15
N SER A 34 -16.10 25.35 -44.42
CA SER A 34 -16.98 26.51 -44.57
C SER A 34 -18.38 26.18 -44.05
N ASN A 35 -19.28 27.16 -44.02
CA ASN A 35 -20.69 26.92 -43.71
C ASN A 35 -21.37 26.23 -44.91
N ILE A 36 -21.76 24.97 -44.72
CA ILE A 36 -22.44 24.14 -45.73
C ILE A 36 -23.98 24.11 -45.56
N GLY A 37 -24.51 24.90 -44.63
CA GLY A 37 -25.93 24.89 -44.26
C GLY A 37 -26.26 23.94 -43.10
N ALA A 38 -27.35 24.23 -42.39
CA ALA A 38 -27.85 23.45 -41.27
C ALA A 38 -28.25 22.01 -41.66
N PRO A 39 -28.95 21.74 -42.79
CA PRO A 39 -29.31 20.37 -43.17
C PRO A 39 -28.08 19.49 -43.41
N ALA A 40 -27.13 19.98 -44.21
CA ALA A 40 -25.89 19.26 -44.51
C ALA A 40 -24.98 19.12 -43.27
N GLY A 41 -24.93 20.15 -42.40
CA GLY A 41 -24.24 20.08 -41.12
C GLY A 41 -24.80 19.01 -40.19
N ARG A 42 -26.13 18.94 -40.02
CA ARG A 42 -26.78 17.90 -39.22
C ARG A 42 -26.54 16.50 -39.80
N ASN A 43 -26.48 16.34 -41.12
CA ASN A 43 -26.11 15.07 -41.76
C ASN A 43 -24.68 14.62 -41.45
N CYS A 44 -23.71 15.54 -41.32
CA CYS A 44 -22.36 15.19 -40.84
C CYS A 44 -22.39 14.63 -39.40
N GLY A 45 -23.30 15.12 -38.55
CA GLY A 45 -23.53 14.59 -37.21
C GLY A 45 -24.18 13.20 -37.24
N LEU A 46 -25.26 13.04 -38.00
CA LEU A 46 -25.97 11.76 -38.18
C LEU A 46 -25.05 10.65 -38.71
N ALA A 47 -24.17 10.96 -39.68
CA ALA A 47 -23.22 10.01 -40.27
C ALA A 47 -22.21 9.41 -39.27
N LEU A 48 -22.06 10.02 -38.10
CA LEU A 48 -21.12 9.62 -37.05
C LEU A 48 -21.81 9.12 -35.77
N ALA A 49 -23.14 9.19 -35.70
CA ALA A 49 -23.90 8.81 -34.52
C ALA A 49 -24.14 7.29 -34.48
N GLU A 50 -23.93 6.70 -33.31
CA GLU A 50 -23.97 5.26 -33.02
C GLU A 50 -25.17 4.87 -32.13
N GLY A 51 -25.73 5.79 -31.34
CA GLY A 51 -26.84 5.51 -30.42
C GLY A 51 -28.17 5.12 -31.09
N ASP A 52 -29.01 4.35 -30.37
CA ASP A 52 -30.37 3.93 -30.82
C ASP A 52 -31.37 5.09 -30.89
N PHE A 53 -31.11 6.14 -30.11
CA PHE A 53 -31.83 7.40 -30.10
C PHE A 53 -30.86 8.54 -30.45
N LEU A 54 -31.33 9.45 -31.30
CA LEU A 54 -30.55 10.52 -31.90
C LEU A 54 -31.21 11.85 -31.56
N ALA A 55 -30.49 12.77 -30.92
CA ALA A 55 -31.02 14.08 -30.54
C ALA A 55 -30.34 15.18 -31.36
N PHE A 56 -31.13 15.94 -32.13
CA PHE A 56 -30.70 17.25 -32.60
C PHE A 56 -30.82 18.28 -31.47
N LEU A 57 -29.84 19.17 -31.40
CA LEU A 57 -29.81 20.30 -30.49
C LEU A 57 -29.02 21.44 -31.15
N ASP A 58 -29.69 22.56 -31.40
CA ASP A 58 -29.04 23.73 -32.02
C ASP A 58 -28.27 24.57 -30.98
N SER A 59 -27.22 25.26 -31.44
CA SER A 59 -26.26 25.96 -30.55
C SER A 59 -26.79 27.24 -29.89
N ASP A 60 -27.98 27.72 -30.29
CA ASP A 60 -28.71 28.82 -29.66
C ASP A 60 -29.90 28.33 -28.79
N THR A 61 -29.78 27.11 -28.26
CA THR A 61 -30.73 26.53 -27.29
C THR A 61 -30.10 26.35 -25.89
N VAL A 62 -30.94 26.32 -24.87
CA VAL A 62 -30.56 25.97 -23.49
C VAL A 62 -31.56 24.94 -22.96
N VAL A 63 -31.06 23.73 -22.70
CA VAL A 63 -31.85 22.60 -22.21
C VAL A 63 -32.13 22.73 -20.70
N THR A 64 -33.25 22.16 -20.24
CA THR A 64 -33.62 22.20 -18.81
C THR A 64 -33.40 20.85 -18.13
N ASN A 65 -33.40 20.83 -16.79
CA ASN A 65 -33.16 19.60 -16.02
C ASN A 65 -34.20 18.52 -16.35
N GLY A 66 -33.76 17.31 -16.68
CA GLY A 66 -34.63 16.19 -17.04
C GLY A 66 -35.19 16.21 -18.47
N TRP A 67 -34.76 17.13 -19.35
CA TRP A 67 -35.34 17.29 -20.69
C TRP A 67 -35.27 16.01 -21.54
N LEU A 68 -34.12 15.33 -21.53
CA LEU A 68 -33.85 14.19 -22.40
C LEU A 68 -34.57 12.94 -21.90
N GLU A 69 -34.57 12.74 -20.59
CA GLU A 69 -35.28 11.68 -19.88
C GLU A 69 -36.79 11.74 -20.17
N ARG A 70 -37.35 12.95 -20.25
CA ARG A 70 -38.76 13.19 -20.60
C ARG A 70 -39.06 12.85 -22.07
N LEU A 71 -38.18 13.22 -23.00
CA LEU A 71 -38.35 12.86 -24.42
C LEU A 71 -38.16 11.34 -24.66
N LEU A 72 -37.20 10.70 -23.98
CA LEU A 72 -36.96 9.26 -24.05
C LEU A 72 -38.15 8.46 -23.53
N ARG A 73 -38.73 8.87 -22.38
CA ARG A 73 -39.92 8.24 -21.79
C ARG A 73 -41.07 8.11 -22.78
N TRP A 74 -41.32 9.11 -23.62
CA TRP A 74 -42.35 9.03 -24.66
C TRP A 74 -42.07 7.93 -25.68
N MET A 75 -40.82 7.81 -26.12
CA MET A 75 -40.42 6.75 -27.06
C MET A 75 -40.49 5.36 -26.41
N GLU A 76 -40.12 5.22 -25.14
CA GLU A 76 -40.25 3.97 -24.39
C GLU A 76 -41.71 3.51 -24.25
N ILE A 77 -42.64 4.46 -24.06
CA ILE A 77 -44.08 4.18 -23.93
C ILE A 77 -44.70 3.71 -25.25
N ASP A 78 -44.37 4.35 -26.38
CA ASP A 78 -44.97 4.07 -27.68
C ASP A 78 -43.89 3.87 -28.77
N PRO A 79 -43.59 2.61 -29.15
CA PRO A 79 -42.63 2.29 -30.21
C PRO A 79 -42.95 2.88 -31.59
N THR A 80 -44.18 3.34 -31.85
CA THR A 80 -44.57 3.98 -33.12
C THR A 80 -44.13 5.45 -33.21
N LEU A 81 -43.74 6.07 -32.09
CA LEU A 81 -43.17 7.41 -32.08
C LEU A 81 -41.73 7.36 -32.60
N GLY A 82 -41.54 7.84 -33.83
CA GLY A 82 -40.22 7.94 -34.44
C GLY A 82 -39.51 9.24 -34.09
N MET A 83 -40.24 10.32 -33.85
CA MET A 83 -39.69 11.64 -33.50
C MET A 83 -40.47 12.28 -32.35
N VAL A 84 -39.77 12.84 -31.35
CA VAL A 84 -40.36 13.55 -30.21
C VAL A 84 -39.61 14.88 -29.99
N GLY A 85 -40.34 15.99 -29.87
CA GLY A 85 -39.76 17.31 -29.54
C GLY A 85 -40.42 17.95 -28.31
N PRO A 86 -39.72 18.85 -27.59
CA PRO A 86 -40.23 19.53 -26.41
C PRO A 86 -41.01 20.81 -26.77
N CYS A 87 -41.73 21.38 -25.79
CA CYS A 87 -42.16 22.77 -25.86
C CYS A 87 -40.97 23.74 -25.77
N SER A 88 -41.17 24.97 -26.26
CA SER A 88 -40.17 26.05 -26.18
C SER A 88 -40.82 27.42 -26.02
N ASN A 89 -40.04 28.45 -25.68
CA ASN A 89 -40.49 29.85 -25.71
C ASN A 89 -40.55 30.42 -27.14
N PHE A 90 -39.88 29.80 -28.11
CA PHE A 90 -39.77 30.35 -29.47
C PHE A 90 -39.55 29.25 -30.52
N ALA A 91 -40.60 28.58 -30.97
CA ALA A 91 -40.53 27.58 -32.04
C ALA A 91 -41.91 27.37 -32.69
N SER A 92 -41.99 27.43 -34.02
CA SER A 92 -43.26 27.26 -34.74
C SER A 92 -43.88 25.89 -34.41
N GLY A 93 -45.15 25.85 -34.00
CA GLY A 93 -45.85 24.63 -33.59
C GLY A 93 -45.41 24.01 -32.25
N GLN A 94 -44.38 24.55 -31.59
CA GLN A 94 -43.87 24.07 -30.29
C GLN A 94 -43.82 25.18 -29.22
N GLN A 95 -44.25 26.40 -29.56
CA GLN A 95 -44.16 27.57 -28.69
C GLN A 95 -45.25 27.60 -27.60
N ILE A 96 -44.84 27.95 -26.38
CA ILE A 96 -45.70 28.24 -25.24
C ILE A 96 -45.37 29.62 -24.65
N GLU A 97 -46.30 30.20 -23.89
CA GLU A 97 -46.05 31.42 -23.13
C GLU A 97 -45.15 31.14 -21.90
N VAL A 98 -44.28 32.10 -21.57
CA VAL A 98 -43.26 31.96 -20.52
C VAL A 98 -43.13 33.24 -19.68
N ASP A 99 -42.80 33.12 -18.39
CA ASP A 99 -42.78 34.23 -17.41
C ASP A 99 -41.39 34.54 -16.80
N TYR A 100 -40.34 33.80 -17.17
CA TYR A 100 -38.98 33.95 -16.63
C TYR A 100 -38.14 35.03 -17.32
N ARG A 101 -37.13 35.56 -16.61
CA ARG A 101 -36.23 36.62 -17.08
C ARG A 101 -34.76 36.21 -17.17
N ASN A 102 -34.38 35.09 -16.55
CA ASN A 102 -33.02 34.56 -16.53
C ASN A 102 -33.01 33.03 -16.49
N LEU A 103 -31.82 32.42 -16.65
CA LEU A 103 -31.67 30.96 -16.72
C LEU A 103 -32.10 30.23 -15.44
N LYS A 104 -31.98 30.85 -14.26
CA LYS A 104 -32.42 30.23 -13.01
C LYS A 104 -33.96 30.15 -12.97
N GLU A 105 -34.62 31.27 -13.21
CA GLU A 105 -36.09 31.33 -13.31
C GLU A 105 -36.62 30.45 -14.45
N MET A 106 -35.87 30.27 -15.54
CA MET A 106 -36.20 29.35 -16.63
C MET A 106 -36.26 27.89 -16.15
N HIS A 107 -35.30 27.43 -15.34
CA HIS A 107 -35.35 26.08 -14.75
C HIS A 107 -36.53 25.93 -13.78
N GLU A 108 -36.82 26.94 -12.97
CA GLU A 108 -37.97 26.97 -12.05
C GLU A 108 -39.32 26.98 -12.80
N PHE A 109 -39.43 27.73 -13.91
CA PHE A 109 -40.57 27.67 -14.82
C PHE A 109 -40.73 26.30 -15.46
N ALA A 110 -39.66 25.76 -16.04
CA ALA A 110 -39.67 24.48 -16.74
C ALA A 110 -40.11 23.34 -15.81
N GLN A 111 -39.63 23.31 -14.56
CA GLN A 111 -40.08 22.34 -13.56
C GLN A 111 -41.60 22.46 -13.33
N ARG A 112 -42.10 23.65 -12.99
CA ARG A 112 -43.54 23.89 -12.76
C ARG A 112 -44.40 23.52 -13.97
N TRP A 113 -43.93 23.81 -15.18
CA TRP A 113 -44.62 23.45 -16.42
C TRP A 113 -44.66 21.93 -16.65
N CYS A 114 -43.51 21.27 -16.53
CA CYS A 114 -43.35 19.85 -16.82
C CYS A 114 -43.99 18.95 -15.75
N GLU A 115 -44.16 19.44 -14.51
CA GLU A 115 -44.95 18.78 -13.46
C GLU A 115 -46.46 18.88 -13.74
N ARG A 116 -46.97 20.07 -14.10
CA ARG A 116 -48.39 20.28 -14.44
C ARG A 116 -48.86 19.49 -15.66
N ASN A 117 -47.99 19.32 -16.64
CA ASN A 117 -48.29 18.63 -17.89
C ASN A 117 -47.84 17.15 -17.88
N CYS A 118 -47.29 16.63 -16.79
CA CYS A 118 -46.63 15.31 -16.72
C CYS A 118 -47.42 14.19 -17.43
N GLY A 119 -46.80 13.50 -18.40
CA GLY A 119 -47.45 12.45 -19.19
C GLY A 119 -48.48 12.94 -20.22
N SER A 120 -48.53 14.25 -20.50
CA SER A 120 -49.34 14.84 -21.57
C SER A 120 -48.48 15.16 -22.81
N GLY A 121 -49.03 14.87 -23.98
CA GLY A 121 -48.41 15.14 -25.27
C GLY A 121 -49.44 15.06 -26.39
N LEU A 122 -49.06 15.49 -27.59
CA LEU A 122 -49.93 15.45 -28.76
C LEU A 122 -49.17 15.09 -30.03
N GLU A 123 -49.87 14.47 -30.99
CA GLU A 123 -49.32 14.19 -32.30
C GLU A 123 -49.28 15.48 -33.14
N THR A 124 -48.13 15.75 -33.75
CA THR A 124 -47.90 16.95 -34.56
C THR A 124 -47.54 16.58 -36.00
N SER A 125 -47.89 17.46 -36.95
CA SER A 125 -47.59 17.26 -38.36
C SER A 125 -46.11 17.50 -38.70
N ALA A 126 -45.40 18.30 -37.88
CA ALA A 126 -43.96 18.57 -38.00
C ALA A 126 -43.32 18.97 -36.65
N LEU A 127 -42.02 18.77 -36.53
CA LEU A 127 -41.18 19.24 -35.42
C LEU A 127 -40.03 20.10 -35.97
N ILE A 128 -39.75 21.21 -35.31
CA ILE A 128 -38.66 22.14 -35.62
C ILE A 128 -37.36 21.63 -34.98
N SER A 129 -36.29 21.61 -35.77
CA SER A 129 -35.06 20.87 -35.48
C SER A 129 -34.17 21.44 -34.39
N PHE A 130 -34.55 22.57 -33.76
CA PHE A 130 -33.82 23.18 -32.63
C PHE A 130 -33.59 22.20 -31.48
N CYS A 131 -34.58 21.32 -31.22
CA CYS A 131 -34.47 20.22 -30.29
C CYS A 131 -35.45 19.10 -30.70
N VAL A 132 -34.94 17.99 -31.23
CA VAL A 132 -35.75 16.82 -31.63
C VAL A 132 -34.99 15.54 -31.33
N LEU A 133 -35.61 14.67 -30.54
CA LEU A 133 -35.19 13.28 -30.37
C LEU A 133 -35.83 12.44 -31.49
N MET A 134 -35.09 11.49 -32.06
CA MET A 134 -35.61 10.51 -33.02
C MET A 134 -35.02 9.11 -32.80
N ARG A 135 -35.75 8.08 -33.23
CA ARG A 135 -35.24 6.70 -33.29
C ARG A 135 -34.28 6.54 -34.46
N ARG A 136 -33.24 5.71 -34.30
CA ARG A 136 -32.35 5.28 -35.39
C ARG A 136 -33.10 4.73 -36.60
N SER A 137 -34.17 3.98 -36.37
CA SER A 137 -35.05 3.43 -37.41
C SER A 137 -35.70 4.48 -38.33
N VAL A 138 -35.83 5.75 -37.88
CA VAL A 138 -36.28 6.84 -38.75
C VAL A 138 -35.21 7.15 -39.80
N ILE A 139 -33.95 7.34 -39.35
CA ILE A 139 -32.82 7.63 -40.23
C ILE A 139 -32.51 6.45 -41.17
N GLU A 140 -32.69 5.21 -40.71
CA GLU A 140 -32.55 4.02 -41.58
C GLU A 140 -33.64 3.95 -42.66
N ALA A 141 -34.83 4.50 -42.40
CA ALA A 141 -35.94 4.50 -43.35
C ALA A 141 -35.93 5.68 -44.34
N ILE A 142 -35.45 6.86 -43.92
CA ILE A 142 -35.55 8.11 -44.71
C ILE A 142 -34.22 8.82 -44.98
N GLY A 143 -33.12 8.36 -44.38
CA GLY A 143 -31.82 9.02 -44.45
C GLY A 143 -31.76 10.30 -43.63
N GLY A 144 -30.91 11.24 -44.05
CA GLY A 144 -30.71 12.53 -43.37
C GLY A 144 -31.72 13.62 -43.76
N MET A 145 -31.38 14.86 -43.43
CA MET A 145 -32.04 16.06 -43.95
C MET A 145 -31.63 16.34 -45.39
N ASP A 146 -32.49 16.98 -46.17
CA ASP A 146 -32.19 17.29 -47.57
C ASP A 146 -31.31 18.55 -47.69
N ALA A 147 -30.08 18.36 -48.15
CA ALA A 147 -29.11 19.44 -48.34
C ALA A 147 -29.52 20.46 -49.42
N ARG A 148 -30.46 20.11 -50.32
CA ARG A 148 -30.95 21.03 -51.37
C ARG A 148 -31.65 22.25 -50.78
N PHE A 149 -32.17 22.22 -49.55
CA PHE A 149 -32.75 23.41 -48.92
C PHE A 149 -31.72 24.52 -48.62
N GLY A 150 -30.42 24.20 -48.62
CA GLY A 150 -29.35 25.19 -48.53
C GLY A 150 -29.04 25.58 -47.09
N LEU A 151 -29.11 26.88 -46.76
CA LEU A 151 -28.63 27.39 -45.47
C LEU A 151 -29.48 26.90 -44.29
N ILE A 152 -30.78 27.12 -44.34
CA ILE A 152 -31.81 26.75 -43.35
C ILE A 152 -33.19 27.11 -43.96
N MET A 153 -34.27 26.54 -43.40
CA MET A 153 -35.71 26.66 -43.74
C MET A 153 -36.27 25.49 -44.56
N HIS A 154 -37.41 24.98 -44.07
CA HIS A 154 -38.21 23.87 -44.60
C HIS A 154 -37.58 22.47 -44.48
N GLU A 155 -36.33 22.31 -44.03
CA GLU A 155 -35.70 20.99 -43.88
C GLU A 155 -36.31 20.14 -42.76
N ASP A 156 -36.73 20.77 -41.66
CA ASP A 156 -37.32 20.12 -40.48
C ASP A 156 -38.69 19.53 -40.82
N ILE A 157 -39.42 20.26 -41.65
CA ILE A 157 -40.77 19.90 -42.08
C ILE A 157 -40.68 18.80 -43.14
N ASP A 158 -39.74 18.89 -44.09
CA ASP A 158 -39.43 17.80 -45.02
C ASP A 158 -39.07 16.51 -44.28
N HIS A 159 -38.17 16.59 -43.29
CA HIS A 159 -37.74 15.45 -42.49
C HIS A 159 -38.89 14.82 -41.68
N SER A 160 -39.72 15.66 -41.05
CA SER A 160 -40.91 15.21 -40.31
C SER A 160 -41.95 14.55 -41.22
N LEU A 161 -42.17 15.09 -42.42
CA LEU A 161 -43.10 14.52 -43.40
C LEU A 161 -42.60 13.20 -43.95
N ARG A 162 -41.30 13.09 -44.27
CA ARG A 162 -40.69 11.81 -44.69
C ARG A 162 -40.80 10.73 -43.61
N ALA A 163 -40.54 11.07 -42.34
CA ALA A 163 -40.75 10.13 -41.23
C ALA A 163 -42.21 9.62 -41.17
N ARG A 164 -43.19 10.52 -41.35
CA ARG A 164 -44.63 10.17 -41.39
C ARG A 164 -45.02 9.33 -42.61
N VAL A 165 -44.44 9.59 -43.78
CA VAL A 165 -44.60 8.76 -44.99
C VAL A 165 -44.00 7.36 -44.79
N ALA A 166 -42.90 7.24 -44.05
CA ALA A 166 -42.30 5.96 -43.63
C ALA A 166 -43.06 5.24 -42.50
N GLY A 167 -44.19 5.79 -42.03
CA GLY A 167 -45.06 5.16 -41.02
C GLY A 167 -44.76 5.53 -39.57
N PHE A 168 -43.81 6.43 -39.30
CA PHE A 168 -43.52 6.91 -37.95
C PHE A 168 -44.41 8.07 -37.54
N ARG A 169 -44.66 8.20 -36.24
CA ARG A 169 -45.41 9.33 -35.68
C ARG A 169 -44.47 10.38 -35.08
N CYS A 170 -44.85 11.66 -35.22
CA CYS A 170 -44.14 12.80 -34.66
C CYS A 170 -44.93 13.36 -33.47
N TRP A 171 -44.27 13.53 -32.33
CA TRP A 171 -44.93 13.85 -31.05
C TRP A 171 -44.37 15.11 -30.41
N LEU A 172 -45.26 15.97 -29.92
CA LEU A 172 -44.91 17.10 -29.05
C LEU A 172 -45.12 16.68 -27.60
N ALA A 173 -44.02 16.54 -26.87
CA ALA A 173 -44.03 16.29 -25.43
C ALA A 173 -44.35 17.59 -24.69
N LEU A 174 -45.59 17.74 -24.21
CA LEU A 174 -46.01 18.93 -23.45
C LEU A 174 -45.38 18.94 -22.04
N ASP A 175 -44.90 17.79 -21.56
CA ASP A 175 -44.19 17.65 -20.29
C ASP A 175 -42.66 17.76 -20.39
N ALA A 176 -42.14 18.30 -21.49
CA ALA A 176 -40.74 18.66 -21.69
C ALA A 176 -40.62 20.11 -22.20
N PHE A 177 -39.60 20.84 -21.75
CA PHE A 177 -39.36 22.23 -22.16
C PHE A 177 -37.87 22.49 -22.46
N VAL A 178 -37.57 23.24 -23.52
CA VAL A 178 -36.22 23.68 -23.88
C VAL A 178 -36.26 25.14 -24.32
N HIS A 179 -35.37 25.98 -23.78
CA HIS A 179 -35.27 27.37 -24.20
C HIS A 179 -34.58 27.48 -25.55
N HIS A 180 -35.11 28.32 -26.43
CA HIS A 180 -34.54 28.60 -27.74
C HIS A 180 -34.46 30.12 -27.91
N TYR A 181 -33.27 30.65 -28.19
CA TYR A 181 -33.06 32.09 -28.34
C TYR A 181 -33.65 32.63 -29.64
N GLY A 182 -33.67 31.81 -30.70
CA GLY A 182 -34.29 32.13 -31.98
C GLY A 182 -33.54 33.19 -32.79
N ASN A 183 -33.70 33.14 -34.11
CA ASN A 183 -33.24 34.14 -35.08
C ASN A 183 -31.74 34.53 -35.03
N ARG A 184 -30.89 33.85 -34.26
CA ARG A 184 -29.44 34.14 -34.19
C ARG A 184 -28.71 33.60 -35.41
N THR A 185 -29.09 32.39 -35.84
CA THR A 185 -28.50 31.69 -37.00
C THR A 185 -28.95 32.28 -38.35
N SER A 186 -30.11 32.94 -38.40
CA SER A 186 -30.66 33.58 -39.62
C SER A 186 -29.95 34.88 -40.06
N GLY A 187 -29.19 35.51 -39.15
CA GLY A 187 -28.37 36.69 -39.44
C GLY A 187 -29.10 37.85 -40.13
N ARG A 188 -28.38 38.58 -40.99
CA ARG A 188 -28.88 39.77 -41.73
C ARG A 188 -29.81 39.45 -42.91
N LEU A 189 -30.04 38.17 -43.23
CA LEU A 189 -30.82 37.77 -44.41
C LEU A 189 -32.33 37.84 -44.17
N GLY A 190 -32.79 37.60 -42.93
CA GLY A 190 -34.20 37.58 -42.55
C GLY A 190 -34.88 36.25 -42.87
N VAL A 191 -35.75 35.79 -41.96
CA VAL A 191 -36.44 34.49 -42.03
C VAL A 191 -37.27 34.36 -43.32
N GLU A 192 -38.05 35.39 -43.66
CA GLU A 192 -38.93 35.41 -44.84
C GLU A 192 -38.16 35.11 -46.14
N ARG A 193 -37.01 35.77 -46.35
CA ARG A 193 -36.20 35.60 -47.56
C ARG A 193 -35.56 34.21 -47.68
N MET A 194 -35.27 33.56 -46.55
CA MET A 194 -34.78 32.17 -46.57
C MET A 194 -35.92 31.19 -46.85
N MET A 195 -37.12 31.44 -46.33
CA MET A 195 -38.32 30.71 -46.74
C MET A 195 -38.62 30.90 -48.23
N ASP A 196 -38.47 32.11 -48.79
CA ASP A 196 -38.61 32.37 -50.24
C ASP A 196 -37.64 31.54 -51.08
N ALA A 197 -36.38 31.44 -50.65
CA ALA A 197 -35.34 30.70 -51.36
C ALA A 197 -35.51 29.16 -51.29
N ALA A 198 -36.04 28.63 -50.19
CA ALA A 198 -36.23 27.20 -49.99
C ALA A 198 -37.56 26.66 -50.57
N TRP A 199 -38.60 27.49 -50.61
CA TRP A 199 -39.96 27.08 -51.00
C TRP A 199 -40.09 26.44 -52.41
N PRO A 200 -39.47 26.94 -53.49
CA PRO A 200 -39.56 26.30 -54.81
C PRO A 200 -39.05 24.86 -54.82
N ARG A 201 -37.96 24.59 -54.10
CA ARG A 201 -37.34 23.26 -53.97
C ARG A 201 -38.23 22.31 -53.20
N PHE A 202 -38.97 22.82 -52.22
CA PHE A 202 -39.96 22.03 -51.48
C PHE A 202 -41.13 21.62 -52.37
N LYS A 203 -41.69 22.59 -53.12
CA LYS A 203 -42.80 22.32 -54.06
C LYS A 203 -42.40 21.31 -55.13
N GLU A 204 -41.18 21.41 -55.66
CA GLU A 204 -40.62 20.44 -56.61
C GLU A 204 -40.51 19.05 -55.98
N LYS A 205 -39.84 18.91 -54.83
CA LYS A 205 -39.63 17.62 -54.15
C LYS A 205 -40.92 16.89 -53.81
N TRP A 206 -41.91 17.61 -53.29
CA TRP A 206 -43.19 17.05 -52.87
C TRP A 206 -44.26 17.07 -53.97
N ASN A 207 -43.89 17.45 -55.20
CA ASN A 207 -44.78 17.56 -56.37
C ASN A 207 -46.07 18.34 -56.05
N LEU A 208 -45.93 19.46 -55.35
CA LEU A 208 -47.06 20.24 -54.86
C LEU A 208 -47.69 21.07 -55.97
N PRO A 209 -49.04 21.09 -56.09
CA PRO A 209 -49.72 21.85 -57.12
C PRO A 209 -49.60 23.37 -56.86
N PRO A 210 -49.86 24.22 -57.88
CA PRO A 210 -49.74 25.68 -57.74
C PRO A 210 -50.52 26.25 -56.55
N GLU A 211 -51.71 25.71 -56.25
CA GLU A 211 -52.61 26.11 -55.18
C GLU A 211 -52.01 25.96 -53.78
N ALA A 212 -50.97 25.12 -53.60
CA ALA A 212 -50.29 24.95 -52.32
C ALA A 212 -49.61 26.24 -51.82
N GLU A 213 -49.42 27.24 -52.69
CA GLU A 213 -48.89 28.57 -52.34
C GLU A 213 -49.70 29.25 -51.21
N ARG A 214 -51.01 29.00 -51.13
CA ARG A 214 -51.90 29.57 -50.10
C ARG A 214 -51.60 29.09 -48.68
N PHE A 215 -50.89 27.97 -48.53
CA PHE A 215 -50.52 27.40 -47.24
C PHE A 215 -49.13 27.86 -46.78
N ARG A 216 -48.48 28.76 -47.51
CA ARG A 216 -47.20 29.34 -47.13
C ARG A 216 -47.39 30.42 -46.04
N PRO A 217 -46.61 30.44 -44.95
CA PRO A 217 -45.48 29.55 -44.62
C PRO A 217 -45.87 28.24 -43.90
N SER A 218 -47.12 28.10 -43.45
CA SER A 218 -47.69 26.96 -42.69
C SER A 218 -47.85 25.66 -43.50
N ILE A 219 -46.77 25.21 -44.14
CA ILE A 219 -46.75 24.09 -45.10
C ILE A 219 -47.20 22.74 -44.52
N SER A 220 -47.17 22.60 -43.18
CA SER A 220 -47.65 21.43 -42.45
C SER A 220 -49.18 21.29 -42.43
N LEU A 221 -49.90 22.27 -42.99
CA LEU A 221 -51.35 22.29 -43.16
C LEU A 221 -51.82 21.99 -44.60
N VAL A 222 -50.92 21.73 -45.56
CA VAL A 222 -51.23 21.41 -46.97
C VAL A 222 -52.00 20.07 -47.03
N PRO A 223 -53.34 20.04 -47.27
CA PRO A 223 -54.11 18.80 -47.22
C PRO A 223 -53.75 17.82 -48.33
N GLU A 224 -53.20 18.33 -49.43
CA GLU A 224 -52.79 17.57 -50.61
C GLU A 224 -51.64 16.59 -50.30
N LEU A 225 -50.79 16.85 -49.29
CA LEU A 225 -49.70 15.95 -48.85
C LEU A 225 -50.18 14.61 -48.28
N PHE A 226 -51.42 14.53 -47.80
CA PHE A 226 -51.99 13.35 -47.15
C PHE A 226 -53.30 12.88 -47.80
N HIS A 227 -53.61 13.39 -48.99
CA HIS A 227 -54.87 13.08 -49.67
C HIS A 227 -54.84 11.67 -50.28
N PRO A 228 -55.83 10.78 -50.05
CA PRO A 228 -55.76 9.36 -50.45
C PRO A 228 -55.54 9.07 -51.95
N ARG A 229 -55.77 10.06 -52.83
CA ARG A 229 -55.52 9.96 -54.28
C ARG A 229 -54.10 10.35 -54.69
N HIS A 230 -53.37 11.06 -53.83
CA HIS A 230 -51.95 11.34 -54.00
C HIS A 230 -51.20 10.36 -53.09
N ARG A 231 -50.69 9.26 -53.66
CA ARG A 231 -49.71 8.46 -52.94
C ARG A 231 -48.46 9.34 -52.75
N PRO A 232 -47.96 9.53 -51.52
CA PRO A 232 -46.64 10.14 -51.36
C PRO A 232 -45.60 9.28 -52.11
N PRO A 233 -44.48 9.86 -52.56
CA PRO A 233 -43.39 9.08 -53.16
C PRO A 233 -42.96 7.94 -52.24
N CYS A 234 -42.39 6.85 -52.79
CA CYS A 234 -41.97 5.74 -51.96
C CYS A 234 -40.94 6.25 -50.93
N PRO A 235 -40.94 5.78 -49.66
CA PRO A 235 -39.91 6.16 -48.69
C PRO A 235 -38.47 6.01 -49.23
N GLN A 236 -38.26 5.01 -50.10
CA GLN A 236 -36.99 4.76 -50.80
C GLN A 236 -36.63 5.86 -51.82
N ASP A 237 -37.60 6.45 -52.51
CA ASP A 237 -37.40 7.58 -53.44
C ASP A 237 -37.13 8.91 -52.69
N LEU A 238 -37.40 8.93 -51.39
CA LEU A 238 -37.23 10.06 -50.48
C LEU A 238 -36.03 9.90 -49.53
N TYR A 239 -35.25 8.84 -49.71
CA TYR A 239 -34.08 8.55 -48.88
C TYR A 239 -32.93 9.53 -49.20
N GLU A 240 -32.57 10.38 -48.25
CA GLU A 240 -31.48 11.34 -48.40
C GLU A 240 -30.17 10.73 -47.85
N PRO A 241 -29.20 10.34 -48.70
CA PRO A 241 -28.00 9.63 -48.23
C PRO A 241 -27.14 10.51 -47.33
N LEU A 242 -26.68 9.92 -46.21
CA LEU A 242 -25.70 10.54 -45.33
C LEU A 242 -24.32 10.60 -46.02
N PRO A 243 -23.49 11.62 -45.72
CA PRO A 243 -22.13 11.70 -46.26
C PRO A 243 -21.29 10.50 -45.78
N ASP A 244 -20.33 10.04 -46.61
CA ASP A 244 -19.37 9.02 -46.17
C ASP A 244 -18.56 9.56 -44.98
N ARG A 245 -18.69 8.88 -43.83
CA ARG A 245 -17.98 9.17 -42.59
C ARG A 245 -16.47 9.35 -42.79
N ASN A 246 -15.86 8.64 -43.73
CA ASN A 246 -14.42 8.69 -43.99
C ASN A 246 -13.98 10.03 -44.62
N THR A 247 -14.92 10.77 -45.22
CA THR A 247 -14.67 12.09 -45.82
C THR A 247 -14.74 13.25 -44.82
N LEU A 248 -15.28 12.99 -43.61
CA LEU A 248 -15.49 14.00 -42.58
C LEU A 248 -14.21 14.26 -41.79
N ARG A 249 -13.92 15.55 -41.52
CA ARG A 249 -12.80 15.95 -40.65
C ARG A 249 -13.24 15.89 -39.19
N VAL A 250 -13.17 14.70 -38.60
CA VAL A 250 -13.57 14.46 -37.21
C VAL A 250 -12.38 14.63 -36.26
N LEU A 251 -12.58 15.44 -35.22
CA LEU A 251 -11.79 15.44 -34.00
C LEU A 251 -12.55 14.59 -32.99
N GLU A 252 -12.13 13.35 -32.80
CA GLU A 252 -12.74 12.49 -31.79
C GLU A 252 -12.13 12.76 -30.41
N GLY A 253 -13.00 12.92 -29.40
CA GLY A 253 -12.59 12.94 -28.01
C GLY A 253 -12.09 11.54 -27.69
N GLY A 254 -10.78 11.41 -27.52
CA GLY A 254 -10.11 10.18 -27.88
C GLY A 254 -10.70 8.93 -27.23
N LYS A 255 -11.01 7.93 -28.07
CA LYS A 255 -10.55 6.56 -27.80
C LYS A 255 -9.02 6.54 -27.84
N GLY A 256 -8.41 7.33 -26.95
CA GLY A 256 -7.06 7.09 -26.52
C GLY A 256 -7.05 5.69 -25.93
N ARG A 257 -6.08 4.90 -26.38
CA ARG A 257 -5.63 3.73 -25.66
C ARG A 257 -5.49 4.14 -24.18
N PRO A 258 -6.06 3.43 -23.18
CA PRO A 258 -5.96 3.84 -21.77
C PRO A 258 -4.52 4.20 -21.44
N LEU A 259 -4.22 5.31 -20.77
CA LEU A 259 -2.81 5.68 -20.62
C LEU A 259 -2.09 4.61 -19.79
N LEU A 260 -2.74 4.15 -18.72
CA LEU A 260 -2.20 3.18 -17.79
C LEU A 260 -3.23 2.09 -17.45
N SER A 261 -2.87 0.84 -17.74
CA SER A 261 -3.59 -0.36 -17.29
C SER A 261 -2.89 -0.97 -16.07
N LEU A 262 -3.65 -1.27 -15.02
CA LEU A 262 -3.20 -2.15 -13.94
C LEU A 262 -3.44 -3.61 -14.36
N CYS A 263 -2.39 -4.43 -14.32
CA CYS A 263 -2.45 -5.88 -14.46
C CYS A 263 -2.15 -6.55 -13.12
N MET A 264 -3.00 -7.48 -12.70
CA MET A 264 -2.87 -8.20 -11.42
C MET A 264 -3.22 -9.68 -11.59
N ILE A 265 -2.63 -10.54 -10.76
CA ILE A 265 -3.07 -11.92 -10.54
C ILE A 265 -3.53 -12.07 -9.08
N THR A 266 -4.58 -12.83 -8.82
CA THR A 266 -5.14 -12.99 -7.47
C THR A 266 -5.47 -14.46 -7.14
N LYS A 267 -5.48 -14.75 -5.84
CA LYS A 267 -6.15 -15.92 -5.24
C LYS A 267 -6.32 -15.75 -3.73
N ASP A 268 -7.56 -15.72 -3.26
CA ASP A 268 -7.91 -15.67 -1.83
C ASP A 268 -7.29 -14.44 -1.09
N GLU A 269 -7.45 -13.25 -1.67
CA GLU A 269 -6.84 -11.97 -1.26
C GLU A 269 -7.87 -10.89 -0.84
N ALA A 270 -9.08 -11.27 -0.41
CA ALA A 270 -10.15 -10.32 -0.08
C ALA A 270 -9.75 -9.30 1.01
N ASP A 271 -8.89 -9.71 1.94
CA ASP A 271 -8.34 -8.88 3.02
C ASP A 271 -7.40 -7.76 2.52
N ALA A 272 -6.63 -8.03 1.46
CA ALA A 272 -5.53 -7.17 1.00
C ALA A 272 -5.92 -6.30 -0.20
N LEU A 273 -6.73 -6.86 -1.10
CA LEU A 273 -7.09 -6.27 -2.39
C LEU A 273 -7.69 -4.85 -2.30
N PRO A 274 -8.58 -4.49 -1.35
CA PRO A 274 -9.13 -3.13 -1.27
C PRO A 274 -8.07 -2.04 -1.09
N ARG A 275 -7.02 -2.31 -0.29
CA ARG A 275 -5.91 -1.36 -0.08
C ARG A 275 -5.14 -1.14 -1.38
N CYS A 276 -4.88 -2.20 -2.14
CA CYS A 276 -4.22 -2.11 -3.44
C CYS A 276 -5.05 -1.25 -4.42
N LEU A 277 -6.33 -1.59 -4.60
CA LEU A 277 -7.19 -0.94 -5.59
C LEU A 277 -7.55 0.52 -5.23
N GLU A 278 -7.72 0.83 -3.95
CA GLU A 278 -7.87 2.23 -3.51
C GLU A 278 -6.58 3.04 -3.74
N SER A 279 -5.40 2.43 -3.63
CA SER A 279 -4.12 3.12 -3.81
C SER A 279 -3.88 3.65 -5.24
N VAL A 280 -4.44 2.97 -6.26
CA VAL A 280 -4.32 3.29 -7.69
C VAL A 280 -5.51 4.09 -8.25
N LYS A 281 -6.55 4.30 -7.44
CA LYS A 281 -7.81 4.93 -7.84
C LYS A 281 -7.57 6.37 -8.34
N GLY A 282 -8.11 6.68 -9.52
CA GLY A 282 -7.87 7.96 -10.20
C GLY A 282 -6.51 8.10 -10.89
N ILE A 283 -5.60 7.13 -10.72
CA ILE A 283 -4.29 7.11 -11.40
C ILE A 283 -4.37 6.24 -12.66
N VAL A 284 -4.89 5.02 -12.54
CA VAL A 284 -5.05 4.05 -13.65
C VAL A 284 -6.37 4.29 -14.41
N ASP A 285 -6.37 3.97 -15.71
CA ASP A 285 -7.53 4.10 -16.60
C ASP A 285 -8.26 2.76 -16.84
N GLU A 286 -7.59 1.63 -16.60
CA GLU A 286 -8.09 0.27 -16.79
C GLU A 286 -7.52 -0.65 -15.70
N ILE A 287 -8.31 -1.61 -15.21
CA ILE A 287 -7.87 -2.61 -14.23
C ILE A 287 -8.22 -4.00 -14.79
N VAL A 288 -7.23 -4.88 -14.88
CA VAL A 288 -7.34 -6.27 -15.32
C VAL A 288 -6.84 -7.19 -14.20
N VAL A 289 -7.75 -8.02 -13.67
CA VAL A 289 -7.46 -8.98 -12.61
C VAL A 289 -7.63 -10.38 -13.16
N VAL A 290 -6.59 -11.21 -13.08
CA VAL A 290 -6.67 -12.64 -13.39
C VAL A 290 -6.80 -13.42 -12.09
N ASP A 291 -8.02 -13.87 -11.80
CA ASP A 291 -8.31 -14.76 -10.68
C ASP A 291 -7.88 -16.18 -11.01
N THR A 292 -6.99 -16.75 -10.19
CA THR A 292 -6.43 -18.10 -10.39
C THR A 292 -7.19 -19.19 -9.62
N GLY A 293 -8.42 -18.89 -9.20
CA GLY A 293 -9.33 -19.78 -8.49
C GLY A 293 -9.47 -19.44 -7.00
N SER A 294 -9.88 -18.20 -6.72
CA SER A 294 -10.31 -17.75 -5.39
C SER A 294 -11.61 -18.43 -4.95
N THR A 295 -11.71 -18.65 -3.65
CA THR A 295 -12.85 -19.24 -2.93
C THR A 295 -13.55 -18.27 -1.99
N ASP A 296 -12.96 -17.08 -1.78
CA ASP A 296 -13.52 -15.95 -1.05
C ASP A 296 -14.15 -14.89 -1.98
N GLU A 297 -14.44 -13.71 -1.44
CA GLU A 297 -15.05 -12.58 -2.16
C GLU A 297 -14.07 -11.75 -3.02
N THR A 298 -12.81 -12.19 -3.20
CA THR A 298 -11.79 -11.48 -4.01
C THR A 298 -12.30 -11.05 -5.41
N PRO A 299 -13.01 -11.91 -6.18
CA PRO A 299 -13.53 -11.53 -7.49
C PRO A 299 -14.58 -10.41 -7.43
N GLN A 300 -15.50 -10.49 -6.48
CA GLN A 300 -16.59 -9.52 -6.30
C GLN A 300 -16.05 -8.16 -5.84
N ILE A 301 -15.03 -8.17 -4.97
CA ILE A 301 -14.31 -6.95 -4.57
C ILE A 301 -13.65 -6.32 -5.80
N ALA A 302 -12.93 -7.09 -6.63
CA ALA A 302 -12.31 -6.58 -7.84
C ALA A 302 -13.33 -5.97 -8.82
N GLU A 303 -14.45 -6.67 -9.06
CA GLU A 303 -15.57 -6.18 -9.89
C GLU A 303 -16.18 -4.88 -9.34
N GLY A 304 -16.33 -4.76 -8.01
CA GLY A 304 -16.81 -3.55 -7.34
C GLY A 304 -15.91 -2.32 -7.51
N TYR A 305 -14.61 -2.52 -7.75
CA TYR A 305 -13.65 -1.48 -8.13
C TYR A 305 -13.61 -1.21 -9.65
N GLY A 306 -14.47 -1.85 -10.44
CA GLY A 306 -14.52 -1.70 -11.90
C GLY A 306 -13.48 -2.53 -12.65
N ALA A 307 -12.87 -3.54 -12.02
CA ALA A 307 -11.89 -4.39 -12.67
C ALA A 307 -12.55 -5.40 -13.64
N LYS A 308 -11.88 -5.64 -14.77
CA LYS A 308 -12.17 -6.76 -15.65
C LYS A 308 -11.58 -8.03 -15.04
N VAL A 309 -12.41 -8.84 -14.38
CA VAL A 309 -11.99 -10.12 -13.79
C VAL A 309 -12.01 -11.23 -14.84
N ILE A 310 -10.87 -11.92 -14.98
CA ILE A 310 -10.66 -13.06 -15.87
C ILE A 310 -10.45 -14.30 -14.99
N ARG A 311 -11.29 -15.33 -15.14
CA ARG A 311 -11.09 -16.61 -14.47
C ARG A 311 -10.05 -17.44 -15.23
N PHE A 312 -8.99 -17.85 -14.56
CA PHE A 312 -7.89 -18.62 -15.12
C PHE A 312 -7.62 -19.89 -14.29
N THR A 313 -7.49 -21.04 -14.95
CA THR A 313 -7.18 -22.29 -14.24
C THR A 313 -5.69 -22.34 -13.92
N TRP A 314 -5.33 -22.45 -12.64
CA TRP A 314 -3.92 -22.47 -12.21
C TRP A 314 -3.11 -23.61 -12.85
N THR A 315 -2.12 -23.25 -13.67
CA THR A 315 -1.23 -24.19 -14.39
C THR A 315 0.03 -24.59 -13.62
N GLY A 316 0.23 -24.04 -12.41
CA GLY A 316 1.52 -24.13 -11.73
C GLY A 316 2.60 -23.20 -12.31
N SER A 317 2.20 -22.10 -12.94
CA SER A 317 3.08 -21.06 -13.48
C SER A 317 2.45 -19.68 -13.26
N PHE A 318 3.10 -18.84 -12.47
CA PHE A 318 2.69 -17.44 -12.30
C PHE A 318 2.89 -16.61 -13.57
N SER A 319 3.88 -16.98 -14.41
CA SER A 319 4.06 -16.35 -15.73
C SER A 319 2.86 -16.57 -16.62
N ASP A 320 2.21 -17.73 -16.58
CA ASP A 320 1.05 -17.99 -17.45
C ASP A 320 -0.13 -17.08 -17.07
N ALA A 321 -0.40 -16.94 -15.76
CA ALA A 321 -1.45 -16.05 -15.25
C ALA A 321 -1.15 -14.56 -15.54
N ARG A 322 0.11 -14.11 -15.40
CA ARG A 322 0.49 -12.73 -15.80
C ARG A 322 0.47 -12.52 -17.31
N ASN A 323 0.82 -13.53 -18.09
CA ASN A 323 0.68 -13.49 -19.55
C ASN A 323 -0.78 -13.48 -19.99
N GLU A 324 -1.71 -14.02 -19.19
CA GLU A 324 -3.14 -13.89 -19.43
C GLU A 324 -3.60 -12.43 -19.21
N SER A 325 -3.20 -11.76 -18.13
CA SER A 325 -3.62 -10.36 -17.89
C SER A 325 -3.12 -9.42 -18.99
N LEU A 326 -1.90 -9.61 -19.49
CA LEU A 326 -1.36 -8.85 -20.62
C LEU A 326 -2.19 -8.96 -21.91
N LYS A 327 -2.88 -10.09 -22.18
CA LYS A 327 -3.76 -10.24 -23.36
C LYS A 327 -5.00 -9.35 -23.28
N HIS A 328 -5.43 -9.02 -22.06
CA HIS A 328 -6.67 -8.29 -21.81
C HIS A 328 -6.45 -6.81 -21.53
N ALA A 329 -5.21 -6.39 -21.27
CA ALA A 329 -4.83 -5.02 -20.98
C ALA A 329 -4.63 -4.21 -22.27
N THR A 330 -5.43 -3.17 -22.44
CA THR A 330 -5.45 -2.37 -23.67
C THR A 330 -4.53 -1.16 -23.63
N GLY A 331 -4.12 -0.67 -22.45
CA GLY A 331 -3.45 0.62 -22.26
C GLY A 331 -2.06 0.78 -22.88
N GLU A 332 -1.57 2.02 -22.99
CA GLU A 332 -0.24 2.37 -23.51
C GLU A 332 0.88 1.87 -22.60
N TRP A 333 0.66 1.96 -21.29
CA TRP A 333 1.54 1.47 -20.24
C TRP A 333 0.85 0.40 -19.41
N ILE A 334 1.62 -0.61 -19.00
CA ILE A 334 1.25 -1.61 -18.00
C ILE A 334 1.95 -1.26 -16.69
N LEU A 335 1.16 -1.00 -15.65
CA LEU A 335 1.59 -1.18 -14.27
C LEU A 335 1.18 -2.60 -13.85
N TRP A 336 2.06 -3.35 -13.20
CA TRP A 336 1.68 -4.63 -12.59
C TRP A 336 1.96 -4.65 -11.09
N LEU A 337 0.94 -4.96 -10.30
CA LEU A 337 1.03 -5.04 -8.84
C LEU A 337 0.46 -6.39 -8.39
N ASP A 338 0.98 -6.88 -7.27
CA ASP A 338 0.39 -7.99 -6.54
C ASP A 338 -0.65 -7.45 -5.52
N ALA A 339 -1.64 -8.25 -5.11
CA ALA A 339 -2.75 -7.76 -4.27
C ALA A 339 -2.32 -7.31 -2.86
N ASP A 340 -1.15 -7.77 -2.40
CA ASP A 340 -0.49 -7.38 -1.17
C ASP A 340 0.40 -6.13 -1.32
N GLU A 341 0.32 -5.39 -2.44
CA GLU A 341 1.06 -4.15 -2.73
C GLU A 341 0.16 -2.91 -2.87
N ALA A 342 0.70 -1.71 -2.66
CA ALA A 342 -0.01 -0.45 -2.84
C ALA A 342 0.90 0.68 -3.34
N LEU A 343 0.38 1.59 -4.18
CA LEU A 343 1.08 2.83 -4.52
C LEU A 343 1.06 3.80 -3.32
N ALA A 344 2.24 4.29 -2.96
CA ALA A 344 2.50 5.16 -1.82
C ALA A 344 3.04 6.54 -2.28
N GLU A 345 4.10 7.04 -1.66
CA GLU A 345 4.64 8.39 -1.91
C GLU A 345 4.97 8.63 -3.39
N GLY A 346 4.57 9.81 -3.90
CA GLY A 346 4.89 10.27 -5.25
C GLY A 346 3.94 9.80 -6.35
N LYS A 347 2.99 8.90 -6.04
CA LYS A 347 2.03 8.33 -7.00
C LYS A 347 1.19 9.35 -7.76
N GLU A 348 0.95 10.53 -7.17
CA GLU A 348 0.23 11.64 -7.77
C GLU A 348 0.96 12.18 -9.01
N ASN A 349 2.28 12.02 -9.07
CA ASN A 349 3.09 12.38 -10.23
C ASN A 349 3.10 11.32 -11.33
N LEU A 350 2.74 10.06 -11.03
CA LEU A 350 2.88 8.94 -11.97
C LEU A 350 2.18 9.22 -13.30
N ARG A 351 0.91 9.64 -13.23
CA ARG A 351 0.12 9.98 -14.41
C ARG A 351 0.74 11.13 -15.22
N ARG A 352 1.11 12.23 -14.54
CA ARG A 352 1.73 13.42 -15.14
C ARG A 352 3.04 13.09 -15.87
N ILE A 353 3.84 12.16 -15.35
CA ILE A 353 5.10 11.71 -15.96
C ILE A 353 4.82 10.89 -17.22
N LEU A 354 3.85 9.98 -17.19
CA LEU A 354 3.49 9.16 -18.36
C LEU A 354 2.85 9.99 -19.49
N GLU A 355 2.04 11.00 -19.14
CA GLU A 355 1.47 11.97 -20.09
C GLU A 355 2.52 12.82 -20.83
N GLN A 356 3.74 12.93 -20.29
CA GLN A 356 4.87 13.61 -20.95
C GLN A 356 5.55 12.74 -22.03
N ALA A 357 5.07 11.51 -22.26
CA ALA A 357 5.56 10.57 -23.26
C ALA A 357 7.10 10.35 -23.22
N PRO A 358 7.66 9.89 -22.08
CA PRO A 358 9.10 9.70 -21.89
C PRO A 358 9.73 8.75 -22.93
N GLU A 359 11.02 8.93 -23.23
CA GLU A 359 11.75 8.09 -24.20
C GLU A 359 11.92 6.65 -23.71
N GLU A 360 11.91 6.45 -22.39
CA GLU A 360 12.03 5.15 -21.75
C GLU A 360 10.89 4.19 -22.15
N VAL A 361 11.22 2.90 -22.18
CA VAL A 361 10.29 1.81 -22.50
C VAL A 361 9.75 1.16 -21.22
N GLY A 362 10.37 1.43 -20.07
CA GLY A 362 9.88 1.00 -18.76
C GLY A 362 10.68 1.59 -17.61
N PHE A 363 10.12 1.45 -16.41
CA PHE A 363 10.60 2.10 -15.21
C PHE A 363 10.70 1.14 -14.02
N ILE A 364 11.79 1.33 -13.28
CA ILE A 364 11.98 0.81 -11.93
C ILE A 364 11.29 1.76 -10.95
N LEU A 365 10.49 1.21 -10.04
CA LEU A 365 9.87 1.91 -8.91
C LEU A 365 10.53 1.39 -7.61
N PRO A 366 10.92 2.26 -6.66
CA PRO A 366 11.39 1.81 -5.36
C PRO A 366 10.27 1.14 -4.58
N MET A 367 10.48 -0.09 -4.13
CA MET A 367 9.49 -0.85 -3.36
C MET A 367 9.99 -1.16 -1.97
N VAL A 368 9.30 -0.67 -0.94
CA VAL A 368 9.51 -1.06 0.46
C VAL A 368 8.67 -2.29 0.78
N SER A 369 9.32 -3.43 1.02
CA SER A 369 8.70 -4.64 1.55
C SER A 369 8.74 -4.59 3.07
N PHE A 370 7.60 -4.39 3.71
CA PHE A 370 7.50 -4.41 5.18
C PHE A 370 7.74 -5.81 5.73
N VAL A 371 8.46 -5.91 6.85
CA VAL A 371 8.77 -7.18 7.51
C VAL A 371 8.33 -7.19 8.97
N GLY A 372 8.15 -8.38 9.53
CA GLY A 372 7.63 -8.56 10.89
C GLY A 372 6.11 -8.68 10.92
N HIS A 373 5.47 -8.00 11.88
CA HIS A 373 4.03 -8.12 12.15
C HIS A 373 3.22 -6.85 11.90
N ARG A 374 3.86 -5.68 11.86
CA ARG A 374 3.22 -4.37 11.67
C ARG A 374 3.87 -3.62 10.50
N PRO A 375 3.11 -2.96 9.61
CA PRO A 375 3.68 -2.14 8.54
C PRO A 375 4.38 -0.89 9.11
N HIS A 376 5.24 -0.26 8.31
CA HIS A 376 5.99 0.96 8.64
C HIS A 376 6.91 0.86 9.89
N ARG A 377 7.19 -0.34 10.39
CA ARG A 377 8.22 -0.59 11.43
C ARG A 377 9.60 -0.74 10.81
N GLU A 378 9.73 -1.77 9.99
CA GLU A 378 10.93 -2.12 9.24
C GLU A 378 10.54 -2.51 7.81
N GLY A 379 11.43 -2.23 6.86
CA GLY A 379 11.24 -2.66 5.47
C GLY A 379 12.55 -2.75 4.70
N HIS A 380 12.56 -3.60 3.69
CA HIS A 380 13.64 -3.70 2.71
C HIS A 380 13.23 -2.97 1.43
N VAL A 381 14.10 -2.09 0.92
CA VAL A 381 13.84 -1.37 -0.33
C VAL A 381 14.50 -2.14 -1.47
N HIS A 382 13.78 -2.27 -2.58
CA HIS A 382 14.34 -2.90 -3.76
C HIS A 382 13.84 -2.24 -5.06
N PRO A 383 14.66 -2.19 -6.10
CA PRO A 383 14.28 -1.71 -7.42
C PRO A 383 13.29 -2.69 -8.07
N ALA A 384 12.00 -2.36 -8.10
CA ALA A 384 10.96 -3.19 -8.70
C ALA A 384 10.61 -2.71 -10.11
N PHE A 385 10.90 -3.52 -11.14
CA PHE A 385 10.51 -3.23 -12.54
C PHE A 385 8.99 -3.49 -12.73
N ARG A 386 8.20 -2.49 -12.39
CA ARG A 386 6.73 -2.60 -12.22
C ARG A 386 5.93 -1.88 -13.30
N LEU A 387 6.58 -1.04 -14.12
CA LEU A 387 5.93 -0.20 -15.13
C LEU A 387 6.63 -0.31 -16.50
N PHE A 388 5.90 -0.59 -17.58
CA PHE A 388 6.49 -0.70 -18.93
C PHE A 388 5.48 -0.41 -20.05
N ARG A 389 5.97 -0.04 -21.24
CA ARG A 389 5.12 0.17 -22.42
C ARG A 389 4.52 -1.15 -22.89
N ASN A 390 3.21 -1.14 -23.17
CA ASN A 390 2.47 -2.28 -23.67
C ASN A 390 2.78 -2.51 -25.16
N LEU A 391 3.83 -3.29 -25.43
CA LEU A 391 4.30 -3.66 -26.77
C LEU A 391 3.79 -5.05 -27.18
N PRO A 392 3.47 -5.27 -28.47
CA PRO A 392 3.14 -6.61 -28.96
C PRO A 392 4.28 -7.60 -28.76
N GLY A 393 3.96 -8.82 -28.31
CA GLY A 393 4.93 -9.92 -28.18
C GLY A 393 5.65 -10.02 -26.82
N LEU A 394 5.48 -9.06 -25.91
CA LEU A 394 6.02 -9.16 -24.54
C LEU A 394 5.43 -10.34 -23.78
N ARG A 395 6.27 -11.04 -22.99
CA ARG A 395 5.88 -12.17 -22.14
C ARG A 395 6.72 -12.23 -20.88
N PHE A 396 6.06 -12.54 -19.76
CA PHE A 396 6.71 -12.99 -18.53
C PHE A 396 7.27 -14.40 -18.72
N HIS A 397 8.47 -14.62 -18.18
CA HIS A 397 9.16 -15.92 -18.13
C HIS A 397 9.54 -16.31 -16.69
N ARG A 398 9.79 -17.60 -16.47
CA ARG A 398 10.03 -18.31 -15.18
C ARG A 398 8.76 -18.63 -14.37
N ASN A 399 8.82 -19.68 -13.55
CA ASN A 399 7.67 -20.15 -12.77
C ASN A 399 7.56 -19.47 -11.40
N LEU A 400 8.64 -18.83 -10.94
CA LEU A 400 8.75 -18.07 -9.71
C LEU A 400 9.64 -16.84 -9.96
N HIS A 401 9.23 -15.66 -9.46
CA HIS A 401 9.90 -14.37 -9.67
C HIS A 401 10.05 -14.03 -11.17
N GLU A 402 8.90 -13.73 -11.76
CA GLU A 402 8.65 -13.70 -13.19
C GLU A 402 9.28 -12.45 -13.83
N GLN A 403 9.97 -12.62 -14.96
CA GLN A 403 10.72 -11.51 -15.57
C GLN A 403 10.19 -11.15 -16.95
N ILE A 404 9.89 -9.86 -17.14
CA ILE A 404 9.41 -9.26 -18.40
C ILE A 404 10.55 -8.63 -19.24
N VAL A 405 11.60 -8.12 -18.59
CA VAL A 405 12.68 -7.31 -19.19
C VAL A 405 13.39 -8.02 -20.35
N ALA A 406 13.58 -9.35 -20.26
CA ALA A 406 14.18 -10.13 -21.33
C ALA A 406 13.35 -10.07 -22.63
N SER A 407 12.02 -10.20 -22.54
CA SER A 407 11.12 -10.07 -23.70
C SER A 407 11.09 -8.64 -24.25
N ILE A 408 11.18 -7.62 -23.37
CA ILE A 408 11.26 -6.21 -23.80
C ILE A 408 12.52 -5.98 -24.63
N ARG A 409 13.68 -6.47 -24.19
CA ARG A 409 14.94 -6.34 -24.96
C ARG A 409 14.93 -7.15 -26.27
N GLN A 410 14.16 -8.23 -26.37
CA GLN A 410 13.99 -8.97 -27.62
C GLN A 410 13.10 -8.20 -28.62
N VAL A 411 12.03 -7.56 -28.16
CA VAL A 411 11.11 -6.76 -29.00
C VAL A 411 11.68 -5.38 -29.35
N ARG A 412 12.45 -4.78 -28.42
CA ARG A 412 13.12 -3.48 -28.55
C ARG A 412 14.56 -3.57 -28.04
N PRO A 413 15.53 -3.95 -28.87
CA PRO A 413 16.95 -4.02 -28.50
C PRO A 413 17.54 -2.67 -28.04
N ASP A 414 16.93 -1.56 -28.49
CA ASP A 414 17.26 -0.17 -28.16
C ASP A 414 16.55 0.36 -26.90
N ALA A 415 15.82 -0.49 -26.17
CA ALA A 415 15.01 -0.06 -25.02
C ALA A 415 15.84 0.58 -23.90
N LYS A 416 15.58 1.88 -23.66
CA LYS A 416 16.01 2.60 -22.45
C LYS A 416 15.08 2.27 -21.28
N PHE A 417 15.64 2.19 -20.08
CA PHE A 417 14.89 2.03 -18.83
C PHE A 417 15.26 3.14 -17.85
N GLY A 418 14.27 3.69 -17.16
CA GLY A 418 14.46 4.72 -16.14
C GLY A 418 14.13 4.23 -14.73
N ALA A 419 14.22 5.14 -13.77
CA ALA A 419 13.68 4.97 -12.43
C ALA A 419 12.73 6.14 -12.12
N LEU A 420 11.62 5.88 -11.42
CA LEU A 420 10.68 6.91 -10.99
C LEU A 420 10.64 7.01 -9.46
N PRO A 421 10.55 8.21 -8.87
CA PRO A 421 10.35 8.41 -7.44
C PRO A 421 8.88 8.19 -7.05
N VAL A 422 8.36 7.01 -7.40
CA VAL A 422 6.98 6.57 -7.08
C VAL A 422 7.09 5.28 -6.29
N TRP A 423 6.79 5.36 -5.00
CA TRP A 423 7.02 4.27 -4.07
C TRP A 423 5.89 3.23 -4.13
N ILE A 424 6.28 1.96 -3.95
CA ILE A 424 5.35 0.86 -3.71
C ILE A 424 5.57 0.34 -2.29
N GLU A 425 4.49 0.21 -1.53
CA GLU A 425 4.48 -0.46 -0.23
C GLU A 425 3.98 -1.89 -0.42
N HIS A 426 4.81 -2.87 -0.05
CA HIS A 426 4.51 -4.29 -0.16
C HIS A 426 4.35 -4.92 1.23
N TYR A 427 3.15 -5.43 1.48
CA TYR A 427 2.69 -5.98 2.76
C TYR A 427 2.74 -7.51 2.80
N GLY A 428 3.13 -8.18 1.70
CA GLY A 428 3.06 -9.63 1.52
C GLY A 428 3.97 -10.51 2.38
N TYR A 429 4.73 -9.90 3.29
CA TYR A 429 5.49 -10.56 4.36
C TYR A 429 4.93 -10.30 5.77
N LEU A 430 3.92 -9.43 5.89
CA LEU A 430 3.10 -9.23 7.09
C LEU A 430 1.91 -10.20 7.01
N THR A 431 2.03 -11.38 7.63
CA THR A 431 0.96 -12.40 7.57
C THR A 431 1.11 -13.40 8.70
N PRO A 432 0.01 -14.01 9.20
CA PRO A 432 0.09 -15.09 10.18
C PRO A 432 0.99 -16.23 9.71
N TRP A 433 1.74 -16.80 10.65
CA TRP A 433 2.80 -17.77 10.42
C TRP A 433 2.36 -19.00 9.59
N VAL A 434 1.08 -19.38 9.69
CA VAL A 434 0.46 -20.47 8.94
C VAL A 434 0.41 -20.19 7.42
N ARG A 435 -0.14 -19.04 6.98
CA ARG A 435 -0.15 -18.66 5.54
C ARG A 435 1.29 -18.53 5.01
N ARG A 436 2.22 -18.00 5.82
CA ARG A 436 3.65 -17.90 5.48
C ARG A 436 4.29 -19.28 5.24
N LYS A 437 4.02 -20.29 6.08
CA LYS A 437 4.53 -21.66 5.88
C LYS A 437 4.04 -22.30 4.58
N GLN A 438 2.77 -22.13 4.23
CA GLN A 438 2.21 -22.64 2.97
C GLN A 438 2.85 -21.95 1.75
N LYS A 439 3.01 -20.61 1.79
CA LYS A 439 3.69 -19.81 0.74
C LYS A 439 5.13 -20.31 0.51
N VAL A 440 5.90 -20.53 1.58
CA VAL A 440 7.28 -21.04 1.51
C VAL A 440 7.36 -22.46 0.96
N ALA A 441 6.52 -23.39 1.42
CA ALA A 441 6.53 -24.79 0.95
C ALA A 441 6.22 -24.90 -0.55
N ARG A 442 5.24 -24.13 -1.04
CA ARG A 442 4.89 -24.04 -2.47
C ARG A 442 6.05 -23.47 -3.29
N ASN A 443 6.60 -22.34 -2.88
CA ASN A 443 7.70 -21.68 -3.59
C ASN A 443 8.95 -22.57 -3.66
N LEU A 444 9.24 -23.34 -2.60
CA LEU A 444 10.36 -24.28 -2.55
C LEU A 444 10.27 -25.34 -3.66
N GLU A 445 9.10 -25.90 -3.93
CA GLU A 445 8.92 -26.87 -5.04
C GLU A 445 8.96 -26.21 -6.42
N LEU A 446 8.50 -24.97 -6.57
CA LEU A 446 8.65 -24.21 -7.82
C LEU A 446 10.13 -23.93 -8.13
N ALA A 447 10.90 -23.47 -7.15
CA ALA A 447 12.35 -23.23 -7.30
C ALA A 447 13.11 -24.53 -7.63
N LYS A 448 12.74 -25.66 -7.00
CA LYS A 448 13.26 -26.99 -7.37
C LYS A 448 12.87 -27.39 -8.80
N ARG A 449 11.66 -27.07 -9.27
CA ARG A 449 11.22 -27.37 -10.65
C ARG A 449 12.07 -26.61 -11.66
N ASP A 450 12.33 -25.33 -11.42
CA ASP A 450 13.16 -24.50 -12.30
C ASP A 450 14.61 -25.02 -12.37
N LEU A 451 15.18 -25.47 -11.24
CA LEU A 451 16.50 -26.11 -11.22
C LEU A 451 16.55 -27.51 -11.85
N ARG A 452 15.45 -28.28 -11.84
CA ARG A 452 15.36 -29.54 -12.62
C ARG A 452 15.37 -29.27 -14.12
N ALA A 453 14.81 -28.14 -14.56
CA ALA A 453 14.81 -27.73 -15.97
C ALA A 453 16.14 -27.10 -16.41
N ASN A 454 16.79 -26.31 -15.54
CA ASN A 454 18.10 -25.72 -15.77
C ASN A 454 18.96 -25.73 -14.49
N PRO A 455 19.81 -26.77 -14.27
CA PRO A 455 20.67 -26.88 -13.09
C PRO A 455 21.74 -25.80 -12.96
N SER A 456 21.94 -24.97 -13.99
CA SER A 456 22.88 -23.86 -14.03
C SER A 456 22.24 -22.47 -13.98
N ASP A 457 20.93 -22.34 -13.76
CA ASP A 457 20.32 -21.00 -13.58
C ASP A 457 20.70 -20.41 -12.20
N PRO A 458 21.53 -19.35 -12.14
CA PRO A 458 21.95 -18.76 -10.86
C PRO A 458 20.77 -18.16 -10.09
N PHE A 459 19.75 -17.65 -10.78
CA PHE A 459 18.60 -17.03 -10.13
C PHE A 459 17.69 -18.07 -9.46
N ALA A 460 17.55 -19.25 -10.07
CA ALA A 460 16.82 -20.35 -9.47
C ALA A 460 17.54 -20.91 -8.22
N TRP A 461 18.89 -20.96 -8.23
CA TRP A 461 19.70 -21.27 -7.05
C TRP A 461 19.55 -20.23 -5.93
N TYR A 462 19.58 -18.94 -6.27
CA TYR A 462 19.37 -17.84 -5.32
C TYR A 462 18.00 -17.91 -4.65
N ASN A 463 16.93 -18.09 -5.44
CA ASN A 463 15.56 -18.21 -4.94
C ASN A 463 15.40 -19.44 -4.03
N LEU A 464 15.97 -20.60 -4.41
CA LEU A 464 15.98 -21.80 -3.55
C LEU A 464 16.71 -21.54 -2.23
N GLY A 465 17.82 -20.81 -2.26
CA GLY A 465 18.56 -20.38 -1.06
C GLY A 465 17.70 -19.55 -0.10
N ARG A 466 16.96 -18.56 -0.61
CA ARG A 466 16.07 -17.71 0.19
C ARG A 466 14.90 -18.47 0.81
N GLU A 467 14.32 -19.44 0.12
CA GLU A 467 13.28 -20.29 0.72
C GLU A 467 13.86 -21.19 1.83
N TYR A 468 15.10 -21.69 1.70
CA TYR A 468 15.77 -22.40 2.81
C TYR A 468 16.09 -21.49 4.00
N GLN A 469 16.46 -20.21 3.80
CA GLN A 469 16.61 -19.24 4.91
C GLN A 469 15.28 -19.04 5.65
N ARG A 470 14.15 -18.94 4.94
CA ARG A 470 12.81 -18.81 5.55
C ARG A 470 12.40 -20.05 6.34
N LEU A 471 13.03 -21.20 6.10
CA LEU A 471 12.89 -22.44 6.86
C LEU A 471 13.99 -22.62 7.94
N ALA A 472 14.83 -21.61 8.18
CA ALA A 472 16.01 -21.66 9.07
C ALA A 472 17.01 -22.80 8.73
N GLN A 473 17.04 -23.28 7.49
CA GLN A 473 17.97 -24.33 7.03
C GLN A 473 19.28 -23.69 6.51
N TRP A 474 20.00 -23.01 7.41
CA TRP A 474 21.11 -22.11 7.09
C TRP A 474 22.24 -22.74 6.25
N GLU A 475 22.62 -23.99 6.50
CA GLU A 475 23.60 -24.73 5.68
C GLU A 475 23.13 -24.91 4.22
N ARG A 476 21.87 -25.37 4.04
CA ARG A 476 21.29 -25.57 2.70
C ARG A 476 21.11 -24.25 1.96
N ALA A 477 20.72 -23.20 2.68
CA ALA A 477 20.65 -21.85 2.15
C ALA A 477 22.03 -21.38 1.65
N PHE A 478 23.06 -21.44 2.50
CA PHE A 478 24.42 -21.04 2.15
C PHE A 478 24.97 -21.82 0.95
N TYR A 479 24.75 -23.14 0.90
CA TYR A 479 25.09 -23.97 -0.27
C TYR A 479 24.42 -23.45 -1.55
N CYS A 480 23.11 -23.22 -1.52
CA CYS A 480 22.37 -22.77 -2.71
C CYS A 480 22.79 -21.37 -3.17
N LEU A 481 23.00 -20.44 -2.23
CA LEU A 481 23.47 -19.08 -2.55
C LEU A 481 24.91 -19.10 -3.11
N ARG A 482 25.81 -19.95 -2.57
CA ARG A 482 27.14 -20.16 -3.15
C ARG A 482 27.08 -20.78 -4.56
N ARG A 483 26.12 -21.67 -4.83
CA ARG A 483 25.86 -22.19 -6.19
C ARG A 483 25.34 -21.10 -7.13
N ALA A 484 24.50 -20.18 -6.65
CA ALA A 484 24.06 -19.03 -7.41
C ALA A 484 25.26 -18.16 -7.84
N LEU A 485 26.11 -17.79 -6.88
CA LEU A 485 27.31 -16.98 -7.15
C LEU A 485 28.27 -17.67 -8.13
N PHE A 486 28.52 -18.97 -7.97
CA PHE A 486 29.35 -19.75 -8.90
C PHE A 486 28.81 -19.73 -10.34
N HIS A 487 27.49 -19.79 -10.51
CA HIS A 487 26.84 -19.76 -11.84
C HIS A 487 26.67 -18.34 -12.41
N LEU A 488 26.96 -17.27 -11.66
CA LEU A 488 26.93 -15.89 -12.16
C LEU A 488 28.18 -15.50 -12.95
N GLY A 489 29.35 -16.05 -12.61
CA GLY A 489 30.63 -15.58 -13.15
C GLY A 489 30.80 -14.08 -12.93
N ASP A 490 31.34 -13.38 -13.93
CA ASP A 490 31.64 -11.94 -13.86
C ASP A 490 30.41 -11.02 -14.07
N THR A 491 29.19 -11.52 -13.81
CA THR A 491 27.95 -10.74 -14.02
C THR A 491 27.39 -10.15 -12.73
N PHE A 492 26.90 -8.91 -12.82
CA PHE A 492 26.39 -8.12 -11.69
C PHE A 492 24.86 -7.91 -11.80
N PRO A 493 24.03 -8.95 -11.53
CA PRO A 493 22.58 -8.78 -11.51
C PRO A 493 22.11 -7.98 -10.28
N PRO A 494 20.90 -7.38 -10.30
CA PRO A 494 20.36 -6.60 -9.17
C PRO A 494 20.32 -7.33 -7.83
N TYR A 495 20.15 -8.66 -7.85
CA TYR A 495 20.10 -9.48 -6.65
C TYR A 495 21.48 -9.90 -6.11
N LEU A 496 22.61 -9.53 -6.76
CA LEU A 496 23.96 -9.95 -6.33
C LEU A 496 24.28 -9.47 -4.92
N VAL A 497 24.09 -8.18 -4.64
CA VAL A 497 24.29 -7.59 -3.30
C VAL A 497 23.46 -8.34 -2.26
N ARG A 498 22.20 -8.65 -2.58
CA ARG A 498 21.32 -9.41 -1.69
C ARG A 498 21.78 -10.85 -1.49
N CYS A 499 22.26 -11.52 -2.53
CA CYS A 499 22.81 -12.87 -2.44
C CYS A 499 24.04 -12.91 -1.53
N LEU A 500 24.95 -11.94 -1.65
CA LEU A 500 26.12 -11.79 -0.76
C LEU A 500 25.68 -11.51 0.69
N CYS A 501 24.75 -10.58 0.91
CA CYS A 501 24.18 -10.29 2.22
C CYS A 501 23.49 -11.52 2.85
N ASP A 502 22.74 -12.28 2.06
CA ASP A 502 22.07 -13.50 2.52
C ASP A 502 23.06 -14.64 2.82
N MET A 503 24.18 -14.74 2.10
CA MET A 503 25.28 -15.66 2.42
C MET A 503 25.94 -15.29 3.76
N VAL A 504 26.27 -14.01 3.95
CA VAL A 504 26.84 -13.48 5.20
C VAL A 504 25.89 -13.73 6.37
N ARG A 505 24.57 -13.46 6.20
CA ARG A 505 23.55 -13.79 7.22
C ARG A 505 23.48 -15.28 7.55
N CYS A 506 23.61 -16.18 6.57
CA CYS A 506 23.68 -17.61 6.84
C CYS A 506 24.92 -17.97 7.68
N LEU A 507 26.09 -17.39 7.39
CA LEU A 507 27.31 -17.60 8.18
C LEU A 507 27.19 -17.06 9.60
N ILE A 508 26.54 -15.90 9.80
CA ILE A 508 26.21 -15.36 11.12
C ILE A 508 25.33 -16.34 11.92
N HIS A 509 24.25 -16.86 11.31
CA HIS A 509 23.37 -17.84 11.97
C HIS A 509 24.03 -19.21 12.23
N LEU A 510 25.10 -19.53 11.50
CA LEU A 510 25.93 -20.73 11.72
C LEU A 510 27.09 -20.48 12.71
N GLY A 511 27.21 -19.30 13.31
CA GLY A 511 28.30 -18.94 14.22
C GLY A 511 29.67 -18.77 13.54
N ARG A 512 29.73 -18.64 12.22
CA ARG A 512 30.96 -18.63 11.40
C ARG A 512 31.47 -17.21 11.11
N SER A 513 31.56 -16.38 12.16
CA SER A 513 31.88 -14.94 12.05
C SER A 513 33.14 -14.63 11.24
N GLN A 514 34.22 -15.43 11.35
CA GLN A 514 35.45 -15.19 10.58
C GLN A 514 35.29 -15.48 9.08
N GLN A 515 34.51 -16.51 8.70
CA GLN A 515 34.19 -16.75 7.29
C GLN A 515 33.28 -15.66 6.72
N ALA A 516 32.41 -15.10 7.57
CA ALA A 516 31.55 -13.99 7.20
C ALA A 516 32.35 -12.71 6.93
N LEU A 517 33.36 -12.40 7.76
CA LEU A 517 34.28 -11.28 7.53
C LEU A 517 35.13 -11.46 6.26
N ALA A 518 35.68 -12.66 6.01
CA ALA A 518 36.44 -12.92 4.79
C ALA A 518 35.58 -12.77 3.52
N LEU A 519 34.33 -13.25 3.54
CA LEU A 519 33.39 -13.05 2.43
C LEU A 519 33.01 -11.57 2.23
N LEU A 520 32.95 -10.79 3.31
CA LEU A 520 32.72 -9.34 3.22
C LEU A 520 33.94 -8.62 2.64
N GLU A 521 35.16 -8.99 3.01
CA GLU A 521 36.39 -8.46 2.43
C GLU A 521 36.46 -8.71 0.91
N GLU A 522 36.14 -9.94 0.47
CA GLU A 522 35.98 -10.27 -0.96
C GLU A 522 34.87 -9.42 -1.63
N ALA A 523 33.73 -9.25 -0.95
CA ALA A 523 32.60 -8.47 -1.49
C ALA A 523 32.90 -6.96 -1.58
N HIS A 524 33.69 -6.41 -0.67
CA HIS A 524 34.12 -5.01 -0.68
C HIS A 524 35.22 -4.72 -1.72
N ALA A 525 35.91 -5.75 -2.23
CA ALA A 525 36.83 -5.64 -3.35
C ALA A 525 36.13 -5.60 -4.73
N LEU A 526 34.84 -5.94 -4.79
CA LEU A 526 34.04 -5.85 -6.01
C LEU A 526 33.69 -4.37 -6.33
N PRO A 527 33.54 -3.99 -7.62
CA PRO A 527 33.17 -2.63 -8.03
C PRO A 527 31.66 -2.37 -7.82
N LEU A 528 31.20 -2.47 -6.57
CA LEU A 528 29.82 -2.24 -6.15
C LEU A 528 29.78 -1.37 -4.89
N GLU A 529 28.81 -0.45 -4.84
CA GLU A 529 28.51 0.34 -3.64
C GLU A 529 27.26 -0.24 -2.98
N ALA A 530 27.39 -0.78 -1.76
CA ALA A 530 26.31 -1.42 -1.03
C ALA A 530 26.43 -1.14 0.48
N PRO A 531 25.57 -0.28 1.07
CA PRO A 531 25.63 0.02 2.50
C PRO A 531 25.33 -1.23 3.36
N ASP A 532 24.48 -2.16 2.88
CA ASP A 532 24.16 -3.41 3.58
C ASP A 532 25.38 -4.29 3.90
N LEU A 533 26.43 -4.27 3.07
CA LEU A 533 27.66 -5.03 3.36
C LEU A 533 28.40 -4.43 4.55
N TRP A 534 28.58 -3.11 4.58
CA TRP A 534 29.17 -2.38 5.70
C TRP A 534 28.35 -2.52 6.99
N MET A 535 27.01 -2.56 6.88
CA MET A 535 26.13 -2.86 8.02
C MET A 535 26.39 -4.25 8.58
N LEU A 536 26.47 -5.28 7.73
CA LEU A 536 26.74 -6.65 8.17
C LEU A 536 28.15 -6.81 8.75
N GLU A 537 29.16 -6.13 8.19
CA GLU A 537 30.50 -6.09 8.77
C GLU A 537 30.46 -5.46 10.18
N GLY A 538 29.79 -4.32 10.32
CA GLY A 538 29.58 -3.66 11.61
C GLY A 538 28.87 -4.56 12.62
N GLU A 539 27.80 -5.25 12.23
CA GLU A 539 27.09 -6.20 13.09
C GLU A 539 27.98 -7.34 13.57
N ILE A 540 28.77 -7.93 12.68
CA ILE A 540 29.69 -9.03 13.03
C ILE A 540 30.77 -8.52 13.98
N ARG A 541 31.40 -7.39 13.65
CA ARG A 541 32.44 -6.78 14.49
C ARG A 541 31.91 -6.38 15.87
N TRP A 542 30.68 -5.88 15.96
CA TRP A 542 30.04 -5.55 17.24
C TRP A 542 29.85 -6.80 18.12
N ARG A 543 29.38 -7.91 17.53
CA ARG A 543 29.25 -9.22 18.22
C ARG A 543 30.60 -9.81 18.65
N LEU A 544 31.69 -9.44 17.97
CA LEU A 544 33.07 -9.85 18.31
C LEU A 544 33.77 -8.89 19.31
N GLY A 545 33.06 -7.91 19.91
CA GLY A 545 33.64 -6.91 20.81
C GLY A 545 34.46 -5.81 20.10
N GLN A 546 34.54 -5.82 18.78
CA GLN A 546 35.36 -4.89 17.99
C GLN A 546 34.61 -3.57 17.72
N TRP A 547 34.04 -2.94 18.75
CA TRP A 547 33.07 -1.84 18.59
C TRP A 547 33.61 -0.60 17.88
N ALA A 548 34.91 -0.32 17.99
CA ALA A 548 35.55 0.79 17.27
C ALA A 548 35.59 0.55 15.74
N LEU A 549 35.93 -0.68 15.32
CA LEU A 549 35.92 -1.08 13.91
C LEU A 549 34.47 -1.23 13.40
N ALA A 550 33.55 -1.69 14.25
CA ALA A 550 32.12 -1.70 13.94
C ALA A 550 31.59 -0.28 13.69
N LEU A 551 31.93 0.68 14.54
CA LEU A 551 31.59 2.09 14.37
C LEU A 551 32.12 2.66 13.05
N GLU A 552 33.34 2.28 12.63
CA GLU A 552 33.89 2.67 11.33
C GLU A 552 33.07 2.09 10.16
N ALA A 553 32.70 0.80 10.22
CA ALA A 553 31.87 0.16 9.21
C ALA A 553 30.49 0.85 9.09
N PHE A 554 29.81 1.12 10.21
CA PHE A 554 28.53 1.84 10.19
C PHE A 554 28.65 3.28 9.65
N ARG A 555 29.78 3.97 9.89
CA ARG A 555 30.07 5.28 9.27
C ARG A 555 30.26 5.18 7.76
N LYS A 556 30.90 4.13 7.25
CA LYS A 556 31.01 3.84 5.81
C LYS A 556 29.64 3.58 5.19
N ALA A 557 28.76 2.85 5.89
CA ALA A 557 27.37 2.63 5.46
C ALA A 557 26.57 3.94 5.33
N LEU A 558 26.67 4.85 6.31
CA LEU A 558 26.06 6.20 6.23
C LEU A 558 26.64 7.04 5.09
N ALA A 559 27.95 6.95 4.82
CA ALA A 559 28.61 7.74 3.77
C ALA A 559 28.09 7.41 2.36
N SER A 560 27.51 6.23 2.13
CA SER A 560 26.86 5.83 0.87
C SER A 560 25.49 6.47 0.61
N SER A 561 24.95 7.27 1.54
CA SER A 561 23.63 7.91 1.40
C SER A 561 23.46 8.78 0.12
N PRO A 562 24.47 9.54 -0.35
CA PRO A 562 24.38 10.29 -1.61
C PRO A 562 24.50 9.43 -2.88
N THR A 563 24.99 8.20 -2.78
CA THR A 563 25.32 7.30 -3.91
C THR A 563 24.55 5.98 -3.87
N LEU A 564 23.39 5.98 -3.20
CA LEU A 564 22.55 4.79 -3.01
C LEU A 564 22.32 4.00 -4.31
N PRO A 565 22.52 2.67 -4.31
CA PRO A 565 22.49 1.88 -5.52
C PRO A 565 21.07 1.76 -6.09
N LEU A 566 20.80 2.48 -7.18
CA LEU A 566 19.53 2.41 -7.92
C LEU A 566 19.34 1.07 -8.67
N HIS A 567 20.38 0.25 -8.75
CA HIS A 567 20.41 -0.99 -9.53
C HIS A 567 20.48 -2.27 -8.68
N PHE A 568 20.59 -2.16 -7.35
CA PHE A 568 20.70 -3.31 -6.44
C PHE A 568 19.68 -3.20 -5.29
N ASP A 569 19.32 -4.34 -4.69
CA ASP A 569 18.51 -4.38 -3.48
C ASP A 569 19.32 -3.87 -2.27
N TRP A 570 18.73 -3.00 -1.42
CA TRP A 570 19.40 -2.46 -0.22
C TRP A 570 18.39 -2.12 0.91
N SER A 571 18.80 -2.20 2.17
CA SER A 571 17.89 -2.01 3.31
C SER A 571 17.75 -0.52 3.66
N GLU A 572 16.52 0.00 3.79
CA GLU A 572 16.24 1.44 3.95
C GLU A 572 17.07 2.12 5.07
N GLY A 573 17.21 1.42 6.20
CA GLY A 573 17.99 1.85 7.35
C GLY A 573 19.52 1.76 7.20
N ALA A 574 20.05 1.07 6.19
CA ALA A 574 21.48 0.76 6.06
C ALA A 574 22.35 2.00 5.82
N ALA A 575 21.82 3.02 5.12
CA ALA A 575 22.47 4.32 4.95
C ALA A 575 21.69 5.45 5.65
N SER A 576 20.93 5.11 6.71
CA SER A 576 20.12 6.06 7.46
C SER A 576 19.91 5.63 8.93
N TYR A 577 18.66 5.49 9.37
CA TYR A 577 18.28 5.26 10.76
C TYR A 577 18.89 4.00 11.38
N GLY A 578 19.04 2.92 10.61
CA GLY A 578 19.63 1.66 11.09
C GLY A 578 21.11 1.80 11.43
N ALA A 579 21.89 2.47 10.57
CA ALA A 579 23.30 2.74 10.83
C ALA A 579 23.50 3.65 12.04
N TRP A 580 22.69 4.72 12.18
CA TRP A 580 22.71 5.57 13.39
C TRP A 580 22.40 4.79 14.67
N TYR A 581 21.42 3.88 14.64
CA TYR A 581 21.11 3.02 15.78
C TYR A 581 22.30 2.14 16.19
N TRP A 582 22.90 1.46 15.21
CA TRP A 582 24.06 0.60 15.47
C TRP A 582 25.29 1.38 15.94
N MET A 583 25.53 2.59 15.42
CA MET A 583 26.53 3.50 15.98
C MET A 583 26.24 3.86 17.43
N GLY A 584 24.96 4.08 17.77
CA GLY A 584 24.50 4.27 19.15
C GLY A 584 24.86 3.08 20.06
N LEU A 585 24.62 1.85 19.60
CA LEU A 585 25.03 0.63 20.31
C LEU A 585 26.55 0.50 20.46
N CYS A 586 27.35 0.90 19.46
CA CYS A 586 28.81 0.96 19.59
C CYS A 586 29.23 1.96 20.68
N HIS A 587 28.71 3.19 20.62
CA HIS A 587 29.00 4.23 21.60
C HIS A 587 28.56 3.82 23.02
N GLN A 588 27.39 3.19 23.16
CA GLN A 588 26.89 2.67 24.44
C GLN A 588 27.82 1.60 25.02
N ARG A 589 28.28 0.64 24.21
CA ARG A 589 29.24 -0.39 24.65
C ARG A 589 30.60 0.18 25.05
N MET A 590 31.06 1.24 24.37
CA MET A 590 32.26 1.99 24.72
C MET A 590 32.07 2.99 25.89
N GLY A 591 30.91 2.99 26.58
CA GLY A 591 30.63 3.89 27.71
C GLY A 591 30.41 5.36 27.32
N GLN A 592 30.25 5.67 26.03
CA GLN A 592 30.09 7.01 25.48
C GLN A 592 28.60 7.39 25.45
N TRP A 593 28.00 7.52 26.63
CA TRP A 593 26.54 7.59 26.81
C TRP A 593 25.87 8.77 26.08
N GLU A 594 26.45 9.96 26.09
CA GLU A 594 25.87 11.12 25.39
C GLU A 594 25.85 10.93 23.87
N GLU A 595 26.96 10.44 23.31
CA GLU A 595 27.12 10.13 21.90
C GLU A 595 26.11 9.05 21.46
N ALA A 596 25.89 8.04 22.30
CA ALA A 596 24.86 7.02 22.09
C ALA A 596 23.45 7.64 22.03
N LEU A 597 23.07 8.49 22.99
CA LEU A 597 21.78 9.21 22.97
C LEU A 597 21.61 10.08 21.73
N ARG A 598 22.66 10.80 21.29
CA ARG A 598 22.61 11.59 20.05
C ARG A 598 22.43 10.71 18.81
N CYS A 599 23.07 9.54 18.77
CA CYS A 599 22.91 8.57 17.69
C CYS A 599 21.51 7.94 17.66
N PHE A 600 20.95 7.54 18.80
CA PHE A 600 19.57 7.04 18.88
C PHE A 600 18.54 8.12 18.52
N GLY A 601 18.76 9.37 18.94
CA GLY A 601 17.95 10.52 18.54
C GLY A 601 17.99 10.81 17.03
N ARG A 602 19.17 10.75 16.40
CA ARG A 602 19.31 10.83 14.94
C ARG A 602 18.62 9.69 14.21
N SER A 603 18.75 8.47 14.72
CA SER A 603 18.06 7.29 14.18
C SER A 603 16.54 7.48 14.20
N LEU A 604 15.98 7.90 15.33
CA LEU A 604 14.56 8.24 15.47
C LEU A 604 14.13 9.31 14.46
N GLN A 605 14.86 10.42 14.39
CA GLN A 605 14.57 11.52 13.48
C GLN A 605 14.56 11.08 12.01
N GLU A 606 15.56 10.33 11.58
CA GLU A 606 15.69 9.86 10.20
C GLU A 606 14.66 8.78 9.80
N ALA A 607 14.22 7.96 10.76
CA ALA A 607 13.11 7.03 10.56
C ALA A 607 11.79 7.80 10.37
N LEU A 608 11.49 8.77 11.24
CA LEU A 608 10.23 9.52 11.21
C LEU A 608 10.10 10.40 9.96
N VAL A 609 11.21 10.99 9.47
CA VAL A 609 11.25 11.70 8.18
C VAL A 609 10.85 10.81 7.01
N ARG A 610 11.07 9.49 7.10
CA ARG A 610 10.69 8.47 6.10
C ARG A 610 9.36 7.78 6.43
N HIS A 611 8.59 8.33 7.36
CA HIS A 611 7.35 7.71 7.87
C HIS A 611 7.57 6.28 8.38
N ARG A 612 8.66 6.05 9.11
CA ARG A 612 8.99 4.79 9.81
C ARG A 612 9.01 4.99 11.32
N TYR A 613 8.60 3.96 12.05
CA TYR A 613 8.72 3.88 13.51
C TYR A 613 9.69 2.76 13.87
N TYR A 614 10.98 3.07 13.89
CA TYR A 614 12.03 2.10 14.15
C TYR A 614 12.13 1.79 15.66
N GLU A 615 11.38 0.77 16.10
CA GLU A 615 11.26 0.35 17.50
C GLU A 615 12.61 0.20 18.24
N PRO A 616 13.68 -0.39 17.67
CA PRO A 616 14.97 -0.54 18.37
C PRO A 616 15.57 0.79 18.82
N ALA A 617 15.52 1.83 17.99
CA ALA A 617 16.05 3.15 18.36
C ALA A 617 15.15 3.88 19.36
N ILE A 618 13.83 3.71 19.27
CA ILE A 618 12.87 4.25 20.25
C ILE A 618 13.15 3.60 21.62
N ALA A 619 13.30 2.27 21.66
CA ALA A 619 13.58 1.52 22.86
C ALA A 619 14.91 1.94 23.50
N SER A 620 16.02 1.93 22.75
CA SER A 620 17.32 2.33 23.28
C SER A 620 17.37 3.80 23.72
N LEU A 621 16.73 4.74 23.00
CA LEU A 621 16.65 6.14 23.41
C LEU A 621 15.90 6.31 24.74
N VAL A 622 14.72 5.68 24.87
CA VAL A 622 13.88 5.77 26.06
C VAL A 622 14.54 5.07 27.25
N GLN A 623 14.99 3.83 27.07
CA GLN A 623 15.58 3.03 28.15
C GLN A 623 16.91 3.61 28.63
N GLN A 624 17.80 4.02 27.73
CA GLN A 624 19.07 4.64 28.14
C GLN A 624 18.82 5.97 28.87
N LYS A 625 17.85 6.77 28.43
CA LYS A 625 17.48 8.00 29.16
C LYS A 625 16.90 7.66 30.53
N LEU A 626 15.95 6.72 30.64
CA LEU A 626 15.30 6.33 31.91
C LEU A 626 16.27 5.93 33.03
N LEU A 627 17.51 5.56 32.73
CA LEU A 627 18.52 5.24 33.74
C LEU A 627 18.86 6.42 34.67
N ARG A 628 18.86 7.70 34.20
CA ARG A 628 19.27 8.89 35.00
C ARG A 628 18.69 10.27 34.56
N PRO A 629 17.40 10.46 34.23
CA PRO A 629 16.63 11.54 34.87
C PRO A 629 15.12 11.25 35.04
N SER A 630 14.32 12.28 35.33
CA SER A 630 12.88 12.21 35.48
C SER A 630 12.12 11.99 34.15
N ALA A 631 10.82 11.72 34.24
CA ALA A 631 9.96 11.48 33.07
C ALA A 631 9.94 12.67 32.10
N GLU A 632 9.99 13.90 32.63
CA GLU A 632 10.04 15.15 31.88
C GLU A 632 11.26 15.20 30.95
N GLY A 633 12.44 14.83 31.45
CA GLY A 633 13.67 14.81 30.65
C GLY A 633 13.67 13.76 29.52
N VAL A 634 12.82 12.72 29.60
CA VAL A 634 12.58 11.79 28.48
C VAL A 634 11.66 12.41 27.45
N LEU A 635 10.58 13.08 27.89
CA LEU A 635 9.66 13.80 27.00
C LEU A 635 10.37 14.92 26.22
N GLU A 636 11.21 15.73 26.89
CA GLU A 636 12.05 16.75 26.25
C GLU A 636 12.97 16.16 25.19
N THR A 637 13.57 14.99 25.46
CA THR A 637 14.44 14.29 24.50
C THR A 637 13.64 13.78 23.30
N LEU A 638 12.45 13.21 23.53
CA LEU A 638 11.57 12.77 22.44
C LEU A 638 11.11 13.95 21.57
N GLU A 639 10.70 15.06 22.18
CA GLU A 639 10.29 16.29 21.48
C GLU A 639 11.44 16.85 20.63
N GLN A 640 12.66 16.93 21.19
CA GLN A 640 13.86 17.42 20.50
C GLN A 640 14.15 16.69 19.17
N TRP A 641 13.98 15.37 19.15
CA TRP A 641 14.33 14.53 17.99
C TRP A 641 13.15 14.23 17.06
N THR A 642 11.92 14.58 17.44
CA THR A 642 10.72 14.29 16.65
C THR A 642 10.45 15.41 15.62
N PRO A 643 10.52 15.13 14.30
CA PRO A 643 10.20 16.13 13.29
C PRO A 643 8.73 16.55 13.39
N ARG A 644 8.47 17.87 13.42
CA ARG A 644 7.13 18.46 13.65
C ARG A 644 6.54 18.25 15.06
N GLY A 645 7.35 17.82 16.03
CA GLY A 645 6.98 17.68 17.44
C GLY A 645 6.21 16.39 17.77
N LEU A 646 6.24 15.97 19.03
CA LEU A 646 5.72 14.65 19.46
C LEU A 646 4.21 14.50 19.17
N ALA A 647 3.45 15.59 19.28
CA ALA A 647 2.02 15.65 18.97
C ALA A 647 1.66 15.16 17.56
N ALA A 648 2.55 15.34 16.57
CA ALA A 648 2.33 14.86 15.20
C ALA A 648 2.50 13.33 15.04
N HIS A 649 2.98 12.64 16.08
CA HIS A 649 3.37 11.23 16.04
C HIS A 649 2.79 10.42 17.21
N PRO A 650 1.45 10.26 17.33
CA PRO A 650 0.86 9.51 18.44
C PRO A 650 1.26 8.04 18.49
N THR A 651 1.64 7.42 17.37
CA THR A 651 2.23 6.07 17.35
C THR A 651 3.60 6.00 18.03
N LEU A 652 4.41 7.06 17.93
CA LEU A 652 5.69 7.14 18.66
C LEU A 652 5.43 7.20 20.17
N MET A 653 4.41 7.94 20.62
CA MET A 653 4.07 8.02 22.05
C MET A 653 3.73 6.64 22.63
N VAL A 654 2.91 5.84 21.92
CA VAL A 654 2.55 4.47 22.34
C VAL A 654 3.79 3.56 22.40
N LEU A 655 4.70 3.67 21.41
CA LEU A 655 5.94 2.89 21.39
C LEU A 655 6.94 3.32 22.48
N ALA A 656 7.05 4.60 22.76
CA ALA A 656 7.88 5.11 23.85
C ALA A 656 7.31 4.69 25.23
N ALA A 657 5.98 4.63 25.39
CA ALA A 657 5.34 4.04 26.56
C ALA A 657 5.58 2.52 26.67
N LYS A 658 5.53 1.78 25.55
CA LYS A 658 5.87 0.34 25.47
C LYS A 658 7.30 0.10 25.96
N ALA A 659 8.27 0.84 25.40
CA ALA A 659 9.68 0.77 25.77
C ALA A 659 9.96 1.14 27.24
N ALA A 660 9.20 2.09 27.80
CA ALA A 660 9.32 2.47 29.20
C ALA A 660 8.87 1.37 30.18
N LEU A 661 7.90 0.53 29.78
CA LEU A 661 7.33 -0.56 30.59
C LEU A 661 7.94 -1.94 30.29
N GLU A 662 9.00 -1.98 29.50
CA GLU A 662 9.76 -3.18 29.15
C GLU A 662 10.82 -3.58 30.20
N PRO A 663 11.67 -2.67 30.73
CA PRO A 663 12.66 -3.06 31.74
C PRO A 663 12.01 -3.45 33.07
N LEU A 664 12.39 -4.63 33.58
CA LEU A 664 12.08 -5.14 34.91
C LEU A 664 13.39 -5.44 35.67
N PRO A 665 13.61 -4.86 36.87
CA PRO A 665 12.73 -3.93 37.59
C PRO A 665 12.55 -2.57 36.91
N LEU A 666 11.39 -1.95 37.13
CA LEU A 666 10.98 -0.68 36.50
C LEU A 666 11.77 0.51 37.05
N PRO A 667 12.31 1.38 36.17
CA PRO A 667 12.80 2.69 36.57
C PRO A 667 11.70 3.53 37.26
N PRO A 668 12.00 4.30 38.33
CA PRO A 668 10.97 5.03 39.10
C PRO A 668 10.11 6.00 38.27
N SER A 669 10.64 6.53 37.17
CA SER A 669 9.94 7.45 36.26
C SER A 669 9.11 6.75 35.17
N ALA A 670 9.25 5.44 34.98
CA ALA A 670 8.66 4.69 33.86
C ALA A 670 7.13 4.73 33.83
N LEU A 671 6.46 4.44 34.96
CA LEU A 671 4.99 4.46 35.03
C LEU A 671 4.41 5.85 34.77
N LYS A 672 5.04 6.91 35.32
CA LYS A 672 4.62 8.30 35.09
C LYS A 672 4.78 8.68 33.61
N LEU A 673 5.92 8.34 33.01
CA LEU A 673 6.20 8.58 31.59
C LEU A 673 5.18 7.88 30.69
N ALA A 674 4.94 6.59 30.90
CA ALA A 674 4.00 5.80 30.12
C ALA A 674 2.57 6.35 30.23
N GLN A 675 2.14 6.73 31.44
CA GLN A 675 0.82 7.33 31.66
C GLN A 675 0.64 8.64 30.89
N THR A 676 1.62 9.55 30.94
CA THR A 676 1.58 10.82 30.19
C THR A 676 1.54 10.58 28.68
N LEU A 677 2.43 9.72 28.16
CA LEU A 677 2.51 9.42 26.73
C LEU A 677 1.23 8.78 26.18
N LEU A 678 0.61 7.85 26.92
CA LEU A 678 -0.65 7.23 26.50
C LEU A 678 -1.79 8.25 26.49
N ALA A 679 -1.90 9.12 27.50
CA ALA A 679 -2.92 10.17 27.53
C ALA A 679 -2.77 11.14 26.34
N MET A 680 -1.55 11.60 26.04
CA MET A 680 -1.27 12.43 24.87
C MET A 680 -1.63 11.72 23.54
N ALA A 681 -1.41 10.41 23.44
CA ALA A 681 -1.76 9.64 22.25
C ALA A 681 -3.29 9.55 22.07
N GLU A 682 -4.01 9.29 23.16
CA GLU A 682 -5.48 9.23 23.20
C GLU A 682 -6.10 10.59 22.79
N GLU A 683 -5.53 11.72 23.25
CA GLU A 683 -5.95 13.09 22.87
C GLU A 683 -5.77 13.37 21.37
N GLN A 684 -4.74 12.82 20.73
CA GLN A 684 -4.53 12.89 19.27
C GLN A 684 -5.35 11.84 18.49
N GLY A 685 -6.37 11.25 19.11
CA GLY A 685 -7.29 10.30 18.48
C GLY A 685 -6.72 8.90 18.26
N ARG A 686 -5.56 8.56 18.85
CA ARG A 686 -5.01 7.20 18.72
C ARG A 686 -5.84 6.22 19.53
N ASN A 687 -6.30 5.18 18.86
CA ASN A 687 -6.96 4.03 19.45
C ASN A 687 -6.48 2.76 18.72
N GLY A 688 -6.60 1.59 19.36
CA GLY A 688 -6.25 0.29 18.78
C GLY A 688 -5.58 -0.68 19.76
N GLU A 689 -5.36 -1.90 19.29
CA GLU A 689 -4.76 -3.04 20.02
C GLU A 689 -3.43 -2.72 20.71
N GLU A 690 -2.49 -2.03 20.05
CA GLU A 690 -1.16 -1.74 20.61
C GLU A 690 -1.24 -0.79 21.81
N LEU A 691 -2.08 0.24 21.70
CA LEU A 691 -2.37 1.15 22.81
C LEU A 691 -3.07 0.40 23.95
N ALA A 692 -4.01 -0.49 23.62
CA ALA A 692 -4.72 -1.28 24.60
C ALA A 692 -3.81 -2.27 25.36
N PHE A 693 -2.84 -2.88 24.67
CA PHE A 693 -1.81 -3.72 25.28
C PHE A 693 -0.94 -2.93 26.27
N VAL A 694 -0.37 -1.81 25.83
CA VAL A 694 0.52 -0.99 26.68
C VAL A 694 -0.25 -0.39 27.86
N ARG A 695 -1.50 0.07 27.65
CA ARG A 695 -2.38 0.54 28.72
C ARG A 695 -2.72 -0.58 29.71
N GLY A 696 -2.97 -1.79 29.21
CA GLY A 696 -3.16 -3.00 30.00
C GLY A 696 -1.96 -3.33 30.90
N LYS A 697 -0.74 -3.43 30.32
CA LYS A 697 0.49 -3.67 31.10
C LYS A 697 0.72 -2.56 32.13
N MET A 698 0.48 -1.29 31.77
CA MET A 698 0.58 -0.16 32.70
C MET A 698 -0.39 -0.28 33.89
N LEU A 699 -1.66 -0.59 33.65
CA LEU A 699 -2.67 -0.73 34.70
C LEU A 699 -2.40 -1.94 35.61
N LEU A 700 -1.90 -3.04 35.05
CA LEU A 700 -1.46 -4.22 35.81
C LEU A 700 -0.33 -3.83 36.79
N LEU A 701 0.69 -3.13 36.30
CA LEU A 701 1.81 -2.61 37.09
C LEU A 701 1.39 -1.53 38.13
N GLN A 702 0.25 -0.85 37.90
CA GLN A 702 -0.39 0.05 38.88
C GLN A 702 -1.29 -0.70 39.89
N ARG A 703 -1.28 -2.04 39.92
CA ARG A 703 -2.16 -2.92 40.73
C ARG A 703 -3.67 -2.71 40.47
N ARG A 704 -4.04 -2.18 39.29
CA ARG A 704 -5.43 -1.94 38.85
C ARG A 704 -5.95 -3.11 37.99
N TYR A 705 -5.97 -4.29 38.61
CA TYR A 705 -6.08 -5.59 37.94
C TYR A 705 -7.33 -5.73 37.03
N ALA A 706 -8.53 -5.50 37.56
CA ALA A 706 -9.78 -5.60 36.77
C ALA A 706 -9.85 -4.61 35.58
N GLU A 707 -9.22 -3.43 35.70
CA GLU A 707 -9.11 -2.48 34.59
C GLU A 707 -8.09 -2.94 33.54
N ALA A 708 -6.95 -3.45 33.99
CA ALA A 708 -5.92 -4.02 33.11
C ALA A 708 -6.52 -5.15 32.26
N ALA A 709 -7.26 -6.07 32.87
CA ALA A 709 -7.91 -7.18 32.20
C ALA A 709 -8.89 -6.72 31.10
N ARG A 710 -9.74 -5.72 31.40
CA ARG A 710 -10.66 -5.12 30.40
C ARG A 710 -9.95 -4.45 29.23
N TRP A 711 -8.78 -3.85 29.45
CA TRP A 711 -7.98 -3.27 28.37
C TRP A 711 -7.29 -4.35 27.53
N LEU A 712 -6.72 -5.37 28.16
CA LEU A 712 -6.07 -6.50 27.48
C LEU A 712 -7.06 -7.34 26.68
N ALA A 713 -8.32 -7.43 27.10
CA ALA A 713 -9.41 -8.06 26.35
C ALA A 713 -9.68 -7.42 24.97
N ARG A 714 -9.16 -6.22 24.70
CA ARG A 714 -9.28 -5.51 23.42
C ARG A 714 -8.16 -5.84 22.43
N VAL A 715 -7.21 -6.70 22.81
CA VAL A 715 -6.11 -7.16 21.96
C VAL A 715 -6.50 -8.53 21.39
N PRO A 716 -6.65 -8.69 20.06
CA PRO A 716 -7.04 -9.98 19.48
C PRO A 716 -5.88 -10.99 19.58
N PRO A 717 -6.15 -12.31 19.69
CA PRO A 717 -5.10 -13.33 19.78
C PRO A 717 -4.12 -13.34 18.60
N GLU A 718 -4.55 -12.88 17.42
CA GLU A 718 -3.76 -12.82 16.19
C GLU A 718 -2.82 -11.60 16.13
N ALA A 719 -2.99 -10.61 17.02
CA ALA A 719 -2.09 -9.47 17.11
C ALA A 719 -0.67 -9.92 17.53
N PRO A 720 0.40 -9.18 17.16
CA PRO A 720 1.76 -9.51 17.60
C PRO A 720 1.90 -9.59 19.13
N GLU A 721 1.19 -8.74 19.87
CA GLU A 721 1.13 -8.77 21.33
C GLU A 721 0.07 -9.74 21.89
N GLY A 722 -0.75 -10.40 21.07
CA GLY A 722 -1.95 -11.16 21.48
C GLY A 722 -1.69 -12.28 22.49
N GLY A 723 -0.66 -13.11 22.25
CA GLY A 723 -0.28 -14.19 23.18
C GLY A 723 0.17 -13.67 24.55
N MET A 724 0.95 -12.58 24.57
CA MET A 724 1.35 -11.91 25.81
C MET A 724 0.14 -11.21 26.48
N ALA A 725 -0.73 -10.58 25.69
CA ALA A 725 -1.93 -9.92 26.19
C ALA A 725 -2.88 -10.90 26.90
N LEU A 726 -3.04 -12.12 26.36
CA LEU A 726 -3.80 -13.19 27.00
C LEU A 726 -3.16 -13.61 28.33
N GLY A 727 -1.84 -13.85 28.37
CA GLY A 727 -1.12 -14.18 29.61
C GLY A 727 -1.24 -13.09 30.68
N LEU A 728 -1.07 -11.82 30.29
CA LEU A 728 -1.26 -10.67 31.19
C LEU A 728 -2.73 -10.51 31.64
N ARG A 729 -3.71 -10.86 30.79
CA ARG A 729 -5.14 -10.81 31.13
C ARG A 729 -5.51 -11.87 32.15
N LEU A 730 -4.98 -13.09 31.99
CA LEU A 730 -5.15 -14.19 32.95
C LEU A 730 -4.54 -13.84 34.30
N LEU A 731 -3.30 -13.34 34.29
CA LEU A 731 -2.63 -12.81 35.48
C LEU A 731 -3.47 -11.71 36.16
N ALA A 732 -4.01 -10.77 35.38
CA ALA A 732 -4.83 -9.68 35.90
C ALA A 732 -6.13 -10.19 36.55
N HIS A 733 -6.91 -11.06 35.89
CA HIS A 733 -8.13 -11.63 36.49
C HIS A 733 -7.81 -12.48 37.74
N ALA A 734 -6.73 -13.27 37.74
CA ALA A 734 -6.34 -14.08 38.89
C ALA A 734 -5.89 -13.23 40.10
N LEU A 735 -5.13 -12.16 39.88
CA LEU A 735 -4.77 -11.20 40.94
C LEU A 735 -5.98 -10.38 41.42
N ALA A 736 -6.99 -10.17 40.56
CA ALA A 736 -8.29 -9.62 40.95
C ALA A 736 -9.22 -10.63 41.66
N GLN A 737 -8.84 -11.92 41.73
CA GLN A 737 -9.66 -13.04 42.20
C GLN A 737 -10.95 -13.28 41.38
N GLU A 738 -10.97 -12.82 40.13
CA GLU A 738 -12.07 -12.95 39.17
C GLU A 738 -12.06 -14.34 38.48
N TRP A 739 -12.15 -15.42 39.26
CA TRP A 739 -11.97 -16.79 38.78
C TRP A 739 -12.99 -17.25 37.71
N GLU A 740 -14.19 -16.68 37.71
CA GLU A 740 -15.19 -16.93 36.66
C GLU A 740 -14.72 -16.42 35.29
N GLU A 741 -14.10 -15.23 35.23
CA GLU A 741 -13.50 -14.67 34.02
C GLU A 741 -12.26 -15.47 33.57
N VAL A 742 -11.46 -15.98 34.52
CA VAL A 742 -10.33 -16.89 34.22
C VAL A 742 -10.84 -18.17 33.57
N ALA A 743 -11.91 -18.77 34.08
CA ALA A 743 -12.52 -19.97 33.52
C ALA A 743 -13.15 -19.73 32.14
N ALA A 744 -13.77 -18.56 31.93
CA ALA A 744 -14.42 -18.19 30.67
C ALA A 744 -13.45 -17.96 29.49
N LEU A 745 -12.14 -17.89 29.74
CA LEU A 745 -11.13 -17.65 28.70
C LEU A 745 -10.70 -18.89 27.89
N GLU A 746 -11.26 -20.07 28.19
CA GLU A 746 -11.04 -21.36 27.47
C GLU A 746 -9.58 -21.64 27.05
N VAL A 747 -8.65 -21.20 27.90
CA VAL A 747 -7.20 -21.19 27.68
C VAL A 747 -6.71 -22.62 27.35
N GLU A 748 -6.20 -22.90 26.15
CA GLU A 748 -5.98 -24.31 25.70
C GLU A 748 -4.93 -25.08 26.52
N ASP A 749 -3.72 -24.56 26.70
CA ASP A 749 -3.42 -23.88 27.97
C ASP A 749 -2.86 -24.63 29.22
N PRO A 750 -2.48 -25.93 29.29
CA PRO A 750 -2.30 -26.63 30.57
C PRO A 750 -1.33 -26.03 31.62
N LEU A 751 -0.27 -25.31 31.24
CA LEU A 751 0.56 -24.58 32.23
C LEU A 751 -0.22 -23.46 32.90
N TRP A 752 -0.90 -22.61 32.12
CA TRP A 752 -1.73 -21.54 32.67
C TRP A 752 -2.90 -22.13 33.45
N ARG A 753 -3.58 -23.16 32.94
CA ARG A 753 -4.63 -23.87 33.71
C ARG A 753 -4.11 -24.38 35.05
N GLY A 754 -3.00 -25.12 35.06
CA GLY A 754 -2.41 -25.68 36.28
C GLY A 754 -1.88 -24.62 37.25
N LEU A 755 -1.41 -23.47 36.75
CA LEU A 755 -1.04 -22.32 37.55
C LEU A 755 -2.28 -21.63 38.15
N MET A 756 -3.33 -21.39 37.35
CA MET A 756 -4.57 -20.77 37.84
C MET A 756 -5.29 -21.67 38.86
N GLU A 757 -5.35 -22.98 38.63
CA GLU A 757 -5.92 -23.96 39.57
C GLU A 757 -5.15 -23.97 40.90
N ARG A 758 -3.80 -23.97 40.83
CA ARG A 758 -2.91 -23.85 41.99
C ARG A 758 -3.13 -22.54 42.74
N TRP A 759 -3.25 -21.42 42.03
CA TRP A 759 -3.52 -20.12 42.63
C TRP A 759 -4.93 -20.00 43.23
N GLN A 760 -5.92 -20.69 42.66
CA GLN A 760 -7.31 -20.69 43.14
C GLN A 760 -7.51 -21.58 44.37
N THR A 761 -6.89 -22.76 44.39
CA THR A 761 -7.22 -23.83 45.36
C THR A 761 -6.08 -24.22 46.29
N GLY A 762 -4.85 -23.76 46.03
CA GLY A 762 -3.63 -24.25 46.68
C GLY A 762 -3.20 -25.66 46.24
N GLN A 763 -4.04 -26.34 45.44
CA GLN A 763 -3.79 -27.67 44.89
C GLN A 763 -3.70 -27.58 43.36
N GLY A 764 -2.92 -28.47 42.77
CA GLY A 764 -2.72 -28.47 41.32
C GLY A 764 -1.62 -29.45 40.94
N PRO A 765 -1.52 -29.85 39.67
CA PRO A 765 -0.56 -30.84 39.22
C PRO A 765 0.87 -30.42 39.58
N LYS A 766 1.63 -31.35 40.18
CA LYS A 766 3.10 -31.26 40.17
C LYS A 766 3.56 -31.61 38.75
N ALA A 767 4.48 -30.83 38.20
CA ALA A 767 4.95 -31.01 36.83
C ALA A 767 5.47 -32.45 36.64
N SER A 768 4.86 -33.16 35.69
CA SER A 768 5.13 -34.59 35.44
C SER A 768 5.24 -34.94 33.95
N SER A 769 5.32 -33.92 33.08
CA SER A 769 5.60 -34.05 31.65
C SER A 769 6.18 -32.74 31.10
N PRO A 770 7.12 -32.79 30.14
CA PRO A 770 7.71 -31.60 29.54
C PRO A 770 6.68 -30.85 28.67
N LEU A 771 6.60 -29.55 28.85
CA LEU A 771 5.64 -28.70 28.14
C LEU A 771 6.18 -28.26 26.75
N PRO A 772 5.29 -27.88 25.81
CA PRO A 772 5.71 -27.46 24.47
C PRO A 772 6.60 -26.20 24.48
N GLU A 773 7.30 -25.95 23.38
CA GLU A 773 8.38 -24.96 23.33
C GLU A 773 7.92 -23.50 23.50
N ALA A 774 6.74 -23.14 22.97
CA ALA A 774 6.18 -21.78 23.01
C ALA A 774 5.98 -21.21 24.43
N TRP A 775 5.94 -22.08 25.43
CA TRP A 775 5.55 -21.79 26.81
C TRP A 775 6.72 -21.24 27.62
N ARG A 776 7.92 -21.72 27.31
CA ARG A 776 9.18 -21.34 27.95
C ARG A 776 9.54 -19.88 27.67
N ALA A 777 9.09 -19.35 26.54
CA ALA A 777 9.41 -18.00 26.08
C ALA A 777 8.79 -16.88 26.95
N HIS A 778 7.67 -17.14 27.64
CA HIS A 778 6.92 -16.10 28.38
C HIS A 778 6.93 -16.28 29.90
N PHE A 779 7.25 -17.49 30.40
CA PHE A 779 7.28 -17.76 31.84
C PHE A 779 8.30 -16.91 32.63
N PRO A 780 9.52 -16.58 32.11
CA PRO A 780 10.44 -15.69 32.81
C PRO A 780 9.95 -14.25 32.97
N GLU A 781 9.14 -13.74 32.03
CA GLU A 781 8.52 -12.40 32.13
C GLU A 781 7.40 -12.40 33.18
N LEU A 782 6.61 -13.47 33.26
CA LEU A 782 5.63 -13.66 34.35
C LEU A 782 6.31 -13.63 35.73
N LEU A 783 7.41 -14.38 35.90
CA LEU A 783 8.17 -14.40 37.15
C LEU A 783 8.74 -13.02 37.49
N ALA A 784 9.25 -12.27 36.51
CA ALA A 784 9.70 -10.90 36.68
C ALA A 784 8.56 -9.94 37.07
N LEU A 785 7.38 -10.09 36.47
CA LEU A 785 6.19 -9.29 36.81
C LEU A 785 5.70 -9.56 38.23
N LEU A 786 5.68 -10.81 38.68
CA LEU A 786 5.30 -11.16 40.05
C LEU A 786 6.27 -10.57 41.08
N LEU A 787 7.59 -10.61 40.82
CA LEU A 787 8.59 -9.94 41.65
C LEU A 787 8.39 -8.40 41.64
N GLN A 788 8.15 -7.80 40.47
CA GLN A 788 7.88 -6.37 40.35
C GLN A 788 6.59 -5.93 41.07
N LEU A 789 5.59 -6.81 41.14
CA LEU A 789 4.34 -6.57 41.83
C LEU A 789 4.42 -6.89 43.33
N GLU A 790 5.51 -7.50 43.82
CA GLU A 790 5.69 -7.99 45.20
C GLU A 790 4.72 -9.14 45.58
N GLU A 791 4.23 -9.89 44.59
CA GLU A 791 3.26 -10.99 44.74
C GLU A 791 3.98 -12.31 45.12
N PHE A 792 4.73 -12.29 46.23
CA PHE A 792 5.68 -13.36 46.59
C PHE A 792 5.05 -14.75 46.73
N GLN A 793 3.85 -14.87 47.31
CA GLN A 793 3.15 -16.16 47.39
C GLN A 793 2.85 -16.73 46.00
N ARG A 794 2.37 -15.89 45.07
CA ARG A 794 2.06 -16.29 43.69
C ARG A 794 3.32 -16.65 42.91
N TYR A 795 4.42 -15.95 43.22
CA TYR A 795 5.75 -16.24 42.71
C TYR A 795 6.23 -17.64 43.14
N GLU A 796 6.17 -17.97 44.44
CA GLU A 796 6.50 -19.32 44.94
C GLU A 796 5.62 -20.42 44.33
N GLU A 797 4.32 -20.17 44.22
CA GLU A 797 3.38 -21.08 43.57
C GLU A 797 3.70 -21.28 42.07
N ALA A 798 4.25 -20.28 41.39
CA ALA A 798 4.75 -20.38 40.02
C ALA A 798 6.11 -21.10 39.93
N LEU A 799 7.00 -20.93 40.92
CA LEU A 799 8.29 -21.64 40.97
C LEU A 799 8.11 -23.16 40.94
N ALA A 800 7.04 -23.68 41.58
CA ALA A 800 6.69 -25.10 41.61
C ALA A 800 6.36 -25.72 40.22
N LEU A 801 6.29 -24.91 39.15
CA LEU A 801 6.08 -25.36 37.79
C LEU A 801 7.35 -25.28 36.90
N LEU A 802 8.48 -24.71 37.38
CA LEU A 802 9.69 -24.55 36.55
C LEU A 802 10.20 -25.88 35.98
N ASP A 803 10.10 -26.98 36.71
CA ASP A 803 10.59 -28.29 36.25
C ASP A 803 9.88 -28.79 34.98
N GLY A 804 8.66 -28.31 34.71
CA GLY A 804 7.92 -28.57 33.47
C GLY A 804 8.30 -27.62 32.31
N VAL A 805 8.95 -26.51 32.62
CA VAL A 805 9.36 -25.43 31.70
C VAL A 805 10.83 -25.58 31.30
N PHE A 806 11.70 -25.80 32.28
CA PHE A 806 13.15 -26.00 32.15
C PHE A 806 13.49 -27.44 32.58
N PRO A 807 13.63 -28.39 31.63
CA PRO A 807 13.92 -29.78 31.96
C PRO A 807 15.39 -30.03 32.33
N ASP A 808 16.26 -29.04 32.14
CA ASP A 808 17.67 -29.06 32.54
C ASP A 808 17.90 -28.12 33.73
N GLU A 809 18.57 -28.60 34.77
CA GLU A 809 18.81 -27.85 36.01
C GLU A 809 19.82 -26.70 35.83
N VAL A 810 20.74 -26.78 34.86
CA VAL A 810 21.65 -25.67 34.55
C VAL A 810 20.88 -24.56 33.85
N ASP A 811 20.07 -24.87 32.83
CA ASP A 811 19.21 -23.88 32.16
C ASP A 811 18.24 -23.20 33.14
N LYS A 812 17.63 -23.99 34.03
CA LYS A 812 16.74 -23.52 35.11
C LYS A 812 17.45 -22.56 36.07
N GLY A 813 18.60 -22.96 36.60
CA GLY A 813 19.38 -22.14 37.53
C GLY A 813 19.95 -20.89 36.86
N MET A 814 20.35 -20.97 35.59
CA MET A 814 20.78 -19.81 34.80
C MET A 814 19.64 -18.80 34.59
N ALA A 815 18.43 -19.26 34.27
CA ALA A 815 17.26 -18.40 34.11
C ALA A 815 16.87 -17.68 35.41
N LEU A 816 16.88 -18.40 36.54
CA LEU A 816 16.59 -17.84 37.87
C LEU A 816 17.71 -16.91 38.36
N GLY A 817 18.98 -17.30 38.24
CA GLY A 817 20.14 -16.47 38.61
C GLY A 817 20.18 -15.15 37.83
N ALA A 818 19.89 -15.18 36.52
CA ALA A 818 19.77 -13.97 35.70
C ALA A 818 18.55 -13.11 36.09
N LEU A 819 17.43 -13.72 36.49
CA LEU A 819 16.27 -12.99 37.02
C LEU A 819 16.61 -12.28 38.34
N TYR A 820 17.16 -13.00 39.32
CA TYR A 820 17.52 -12.46 40.63
C TYR A 820 18.61 -11.37 40.52
N GLY A 821 19.60 -11.56 39.65
CA GLY A 821 20.64 -10.55 39.39
C GLY A 821 20.06 -9.24 38.83
N ARG A 822 19.05 -9.29 37.96
CA ARG A 822 18.34 -8.08 37.47
C ARG A 822 17.62 -7.32 38.58
N PHE A 823 17.02 -8.04 39.54
CA PHE A 823 16.34 -7.45 40.70
C PHE A 823 17.29 -7.09 41.84
N GLY A 824 18.60 -7.36 41.72
CA GLY A 824 19.58 -7.11 42.78
C GLY A 824 19.47 -8.04 43.99
N LEU A 825 18.82 -9.20 43.83
CA LEU A 825 18.61 -10.21 44.87
C LEU A 825 19.81 -11.17 44.92
N TRP A 826 20.99 -10.64 45.26
CA TRP A 826 22.29 -11.32 45.11
C TRP A 826 22.44 -12.59 45.97
N GLU A 827 21.77 -12.64 47.12
CA GLU A 827 21.67 -13.83 47.96
C GLU A 827 21.04 -14.99 47.18
N LEU A 828 19.89 -14.75 46.52
CA LEU A 828 19.20 -15.75 45.71
C LEU A 828 19.99 -16.15 44.46
N VAL A 829 20.78 -15.23 43.87
CA VAL A 829 21.74 -15.58 42.80
C VAL A 829 22.75 -16.61 43.30
N THR A 830 23.28 -16.41 44.51
CA THR A 830 24.27 -17.31 45.11
C THR A 830 23.64 -18.66 45.46
N GLU A 831 22.47 -18.67 46.12
CA GLU A 831 21.73 -19.90 46.44
C GLU A 831 21.38 -20.74 45.19
N THR A 832 21.06 -20.07 44.08
CA THR A 832 20.71 -20.71 42.81
C THR A 832 21.93 -21.26 42.05
N LEU A 833 23.00 -20.46 41.92
CA LEU A 833 24.12 -20.78 41.02
C LEU A 833 25.26 -21.55 41.70
N LEU A 834 25.48 -21.37 43.01
CA LEU A 834 26.57 -22.03 43.73
C LEU A 834 26.48 -23.58 43.70
N PRO A 835 25.31 -24.23 43.80
CA PRO A 835 25.19 -25.69 43.61
C PRO A 835 25.61 -26.16 42.21
N LEU A 836 25.32 -25.38 41.17
CA LEU A 836 25.71 -25.69 39.79
C LEU A 836 27.22 -25.52 39.57
N ALA A 837 27.84 -24.54 40.23
CA ALA A 837 29.28 -24.31 40.21
C ALA A 837 30.08 -25.52 40.71
N PHE A 838 29.61 -26.19 41.79
CA PHE A 838 30.26 -27.40 42.32
C PHE A 838 30.20 -28.61 41.39
N ASN A 839 29.16 -28.71 40.55
CA ASN A 839 29.00 -29.82 39.60
C ASN A 839 29.85 -29.65 38.31
N GLY A 840 30.61 -28.55 38.18
CA GLY A 840 31.59 -28.35 37.11
C GLY A 840 31.01 -28.05 35.72
N GLY A 841 29.68 -27.90 35.59
CA GLY A 841 28.98 -27.71 34.31
C GLY A 841 28.41 -26.31 34.07
N MET A 842 28.58 -25.36 34.99
CA MET A 842 27.99 -24.02 34.86
C MET A 842 28.67 -23.21 33.73
N PRO A 843 27.89 -22.56 32.83
CA PRO A 843 28.43 -21.76 31.73
C PRO A 843 29.08 -20.45 32.24
N ARG A 844 29.82 -19.79 31.35
CA ARG A 844 30.65 -18.62 31.66
C ARG A 844 29.85 -17.45 32.22
N GLU A 845 28.65 -17.25 31.69
CA GLU A 845 27.68 -16.25 32.13
C GLU A 845 27.23 -16.50 33.57
N GLY A 846 27.11 -17.76 33.98
CA GLY A 846 26.78 -18.15 35.35
C GLY A 846 27.92 -17.88 36.32
N TRP A 847 29.16 -18.14 35.91
CA TRP A 847 30.35 -17.78 36.67
C TRP A 847 30.49 -16.26 36.85
N LEU A 848 30.17 -15.47 35.80
CA LEU A 848 30.16 -14.01 35.89
C LEU A 848 29.06 -13.50 36.84
N LEU A 849 27.84 -14.02 36.74
CA LEU A 849 26.75 -13.70 37.66
C LEU A 849 27.08 -14.08 39.12
N LEU A 850 27.73 -15.22 39.33
CA LEU A 850 28.18 -15.65 40.66
C LEU A 850 29.29 -14.73 41.18
N ALA A 851 30.25 -14.32 40.34
CA ALA A 851 31.29 -13.35 40.73
C ALA A 851 30.70 -11.98 41.08
N GLN A 852 29.68 -11.52 40.32
CA GLN A 852 28.93 -10.32 40.62
C GLN A 852 28.22 -10.43 41.97
N ALA A 853 27.51 -11.54 42.23
CA ALA A 853 26.87 -11.79 43.51
C ALA A 853 27.88 -11.81 44.67
N CYS A 854 29.00 -12.52 44.53
CA CYS A 854 30.10 -12.52 45.49
C CYS A 854 30.60 -11.10 45.79
N HIS A 855 30.88 -10.30 44.75
CA HIS A 855 31.33 -8.92 44.90
C HIS A 855 30.29 -8.04 45.62
N ARG A 856 29.02 -8.11 45.23
CA ARG A 856 27.93 -7.29 45.84
C ARG A 856 27.64 -7.69 47.29
N LEU A 857 27.82 -8.96 47.65
CA LEU A 857 27.66 -9.48 49.02
C LEU A 857 28.91 -9.30 49.91
N GLY A 858 30.05 -8.86 49.35
CA GLY A 858 31.29 -8.62 50.10
C GLY A 858 32.30 -9.77 50.10
N TYR A 859 32.03 -10.87 49.39
CA TYR A 859 32.95 -12.00 49.16
C TYR A 859 33.98 -11.64 48.08
N HIS A 860 34.81 -10.64 48.38
CA HIS A 860 35.71 -10.01 47.42
C HIS A 860 36.80 -10.95 46.90
N GLU A 861 37.39 -11.78 47.77
CA GLU A 861 38.41 -12.74 47.35
C GLU A 861 37.85 -13.83 46.42
N GLU A 862 36.63 -14.29 46.69
CA GLU A 862 35.92 -15.28 45.86
C GLU A 862 35.60 -14.69 44.50
N ALA A 863 35.09 -13.44 44.47
CA ALA A 863 34.85 -12.70 43.23
C ALA A 863 36.15 -12.55 42.42
N GLU A 864 37.25 -12.11 43.05
CA GLU A 864 38.57 -11.98 42.43
C GLU A 864 39.08 -13.30 41.82
N LYS A 865 39.00 -14.41 42.56
CA LYS A 865 39.40 -15.75 42.08
C LYS A 865 38.58 -16.19 40.86
N ILE A 866 37.26 -15.93 40.84
CA ILE A 866 36.40 -16.26 39.69
C ILE A 866 36.70 -15.34 38.51
N LEU A 867 36.82 -14.03 38.71
CA LEU A 867 37.09 -13.06 37.66
C LEU A 867 38.46 -13.31 36.99
N LEU A 868 39.52 -13.54 37.76
CA LEU A 868 40.84 -13.87 37.23
C LEU A 868 40.82 -15.13 36.36
N ARG A 869 40.04 -16.16 36.73
CA ARG A 869 39.83 -17.35 35.89
C ARG A 869 39.11 -16.99 34.58
N LEU A 870 38.02 -16.22 34.65
CA LEU A 870 37.24 -15.78 33.49
C LEU A 870 38.01 -14.86 32.53
N LEU A 871 39.07 -14.20 33.01
CA LEU A 871 39.96 -13.31 32.26
C LEU A 871 41.12 -14.04 31.58
N GLN A 872 41.48 -15.23 32.06
CA GLN A 872 42.46 -16.13 31.43
C GLN A 872 41.86 -16.96 30.28
N GLU A 873 40.53 -17.05 30.22
CA GLU A 873 39.79 -17.71 29.14
C GLU A 873 39.66 -16.79 27.91
N ALA A 874 39.83 -17.36 26.70
CA ALA A 874 40.03 -16.59 25.48
C ALA A 874 38.79 -15.86 24.92
N ASN A 875 37.56 -16.17 25.38
CA ASN A 875 36.35 -15.55 24.83
C ASN A 875 35.64 -14.66 25.88
N GLY A 876 35.40 -13.39 25.54
CA GLY A 876 34.53 -12.49 26.30
C GLY A 876 35.13 -11.92 27.60
N ALA A 877 36.44 -11.73 27.68
CA ALA A 877 37.13 -11.21 28.88
C ALA A 877 36.63 -9.82 29.35
N GLU A 878 35.81 -9.11 28.58
CA GLU A 878 35.49 -7.70 28.81
C GLU A 878 34.48 -7.45 29.94
N GLU A 879 33.40 -8.22 30.06
CA GLU A 879 32.47 -8.06 31.18
C GLU A 879 33.10 -8.48 32.52
N ALA A 880 33.97 -9.49 32.50
CA ALA A 880 34.77 -9.88 33.65
C ALA A 880 35.79 -8.78 34.02
N LEU A 881 36.38 -8.08 33.03
CA LEU A 881 37.30 -6.97 33.26
C LEU A 881 36.57 -5.75 33.84
N GLN A 882 35.37 -5.43 33.35
CA GLN A 882 34.53 -4.37 33.92
C GLN A 882 34.20 -4.66 35.39
N GLU A 883 33.83 -5.89 35.72
CA GLU A 883 33.53 -6.27 37.10
C GLU A 883 34.79 -6.31 37.98
N TYR A 884 35.95 -6.66 37.42
CA TYR A 884 37.25 -6.64 38.12
C TYR A 884 37.76 -5.21 38.38
N LEU A 885 37.52 -4.28 37.44
CA LEU A 885 37.74 -2.84 37.65
C LEU A 885 36.80 -2.25 38.71
N LEU A 886 35.53 -2.68 38.74
CA LEU A 886 34.61 -2.32 39.82
C LEU A 886 35.12 -2.84 41.18
N LEU A 887 35.66 -4.06 41.23
CA LEU A 887 36.27 -4.63 42.44
C LEU A 887 37.48 -3.82 42.92
N ALA A 888 38.36 -3.36 42.02
CA ALA A 888 39.44 -2.43 42.36
C ALA A 888 38.89 -1.12 42.97
N GLY A 889 37.81 -0.57 42.39
CA GLY A 889 37.11 0.59 42.94
C GLY A 889 36.59 0.35 44.37
N THR A 890 36.04 -0.85 44.63
CA THR A 890 35.61 -1.27 45.97
C THR A 890 36.77 -1.41 46.94
N TYR A 891 37.92 -1.97 46.51
CA TYR A 891 39.14 -2.01 47.33
C TYR A 891 39.66 -0.61 47.67
N ILE A 892 39.68 0.33 46.71
CA ILE A 892 40.04 1.74 46.95
C ILE A 892 39.09 2.37 47.99
N ALA A 893 37.78 2.18 47.84
CA ALA A 893 36.78 2.71 48.76
C ALA A 893 36.89 2.12 50.19
N GLN A 894 37.40 0.88 50.32
CA GLN A 894 37.69 0.22 51.60
C GLN A 894 39.06 0.58 52.19
N GLY A 895 39.90 1.37 51.50
CA GLY A 895 41.27 1.68 51.91
C GLY A 895 42.28 0.52 51.70
N LYS A 896 41.89 -0.51 50.95
CA LYS A 896 42.71 -1.68 50.57
C LYS A 896 43.61 -1.35 49.37
N SER A 897 44.53 -0.42 49.59
CA SER A 897 45.37 0.13 48.51
C SER A 897 46.32 -0.91 47.88
N GLN A 898 46.71 -1.96 48.61
CA GLN A 898 47.62 -2.98 48.09
C GLN A 898 46.89 -3.93 47.14
N GLU A 899 45.68 -4.36 47.51
CA GLU A 899 44.80 -5.21 46.72
C GLU A 899 44.30 -4.45 45.48
N ALA A 900 43.89 -3.19 45.65
CA ALA A 900 43.56 -2.31 44.52
C ALA A 900 44.73 -2.16 43.54
N GLN A 901 45.96 -1.97 44.04
CA GLN A 901 47.15 -1.88 43.19
C GLN A 901 47.46 -3.20 42.47
N GLN A 902 47.27 -4.35 43.13
CA GLN A 902 47.44 -5.67 42.49
C GLN A 902 46.47 -5.87 41.31
N VAL A 903 45.20 -5.50 41.47
CA VAL A 903 44.21 -5.54 40.38
C VAL A 903 44.64 -4.63 39.23
N LEU A 904 44.98 -3.37 39.53
CA LEU A 904 45.40 -2.38 38.52
C LEU A 904 46.70 -2.76 37.81
N ASP A 905 47.69 -3.28 38.53
CA ASP A 905 48.96 -3.76 37.98
C ASP A 905 48.75 -4.98 37.07
N TRP A 906 47.88 -5.90 37.45
CA TRP A 906 47.55 -7.08 36.64
C TRP A 906 46.88 -6.68 35.32
N ILE A 907 45.99 -5.69 35.36
CA ILE A 907 45.36 -5.06 34.20
C ILE A 907 46.41 -4.34 33.32
N ALA A 908 47.28 -3.53 33.93
CA ALA A 908 48.31 -2.76 33.22
C ALA A 908 49.39 -3.64 32.56
N GLN A 909 49.67 -4.82 33.12
CA GLN A 909 50.55 -5.82 32.52
C GLN A 909 49.97 -6.46 31.25
N GLY A 910 48.65 -6.33 31.03
CA GLY A 910 47.98 -6.86 29.84
C GLY A 910 47.87 -8.38 29.84
N ASN A 911 47.71 -8.99 31.02
CA ASN A 911 47.65 -10.45 31.23
C ASN A 911 46.35 -11.13 30.71
N PHE A 912 45.63 -10.48 29.80
CA PHE A 912 44.40 -10.96 29.18
C PHE A 912 44.69 -11.83 27.95
N GLY A 913 43.90 -12.89 27.77
CA GLY A 913 44.09 -13.86 26.70
C GLY A 913 43.72 -13.44 25.26
N PHE A 914 43.99 -12.20 24.81
CA PHE A 914 43.93 -11.86 23.37
C PHE A 914 44.76 -10.63 22.94
N ALA A 915 45.13 -10.61 21.66
CA ALA A 915 45.98 -9.59 21.04
C ALA A 915 45.23 -8.27 20.72
N PHE A 916 45.29 -7.30 21.62
CA PHE A 916 45.09 -5.90 21.27
C PHE A 916 46.33 -5.35 20.53
N GLY A 917 46.15 -5.01 19.24
CA GLY A 917 47.17 -4.33 18.45
C GLY A 917 47.30 -2.85 18.83
N GLU A 918 48.55 -2.40 18.98
CA GLU A 918 49.13 -1.04 19.18
C GLU A 918 48.43 0.03 20.07
N ASP A 919 47.11 0.10 20.20
CA ASP A 919 46.40 1.13 20.98
C ASP A 919 46.31 0.79 22.49
N ARG A 920 47.47 0.42 23.07
CA ARG A 920 47.62 -0.02 24.48
C ARG A 920 47.67 1.10 25.51
N THR A 921 47.83 2.35 25.09
CA THR A 921 48.16 3.48 25.98
C THR A 921 47.02 4.51 26.11
N ARG A 922 45.88 4.24 25.48
CA ARG A 922 44.75 5.19 25.34
C ARG A 922 43.40 4.65 25.80
N ARG A 923 43.34 3.35 26.07
CA ARG A 923 42.30 2.63 26.80
C ARG A 923 42.77 2.43 28.24
#